data_AF-A0A8T2J7N5-F1
#
_entry.id   AF-A0A8T2J7N5-F1
#
_cell.length_a   1.000
_cell.length_b   1.000
_cell.length_c   1.000
_cell.angle_alpha   90.00
_cell.angle_beta   90.00
_cell.angle_gamma   90.00
#
_symmetry.space_group_name_H-M   'P 1'
#
loop_
_entity.id
_entity.type
_entity.pdbx_description
1 polymer ?
#
loop_
_entity_poly.entity_id
_entity_poly.type
_entity_poly.pdbx_seq_one_letter_code
_entity_poly.pdbx_strand_id
1 'polypeptide(L)'
;MEIPYGDFWYGQMKYSRSDLLASSIQHGRDLGLHSYKKIFEYYQGSSVTWGDFKSKDLVKQLQILYKNDIEKLEFIPGILLDMDGPPSDLATNIILEQFYRLRDGDRFWFENMKNGLFTKENITSIRGIKFSEVLRAVTDAGNSIQVDIFVRKAGDPCPQPKQLQSEELEKCVPLTVTDYFEGCAAGFGVTIAALCCLPVVSFLIAWLIAKSRKRTFRAIKKRINNAENNYVSDTEGFPASEWCGYDEPSQHVLIQLYPNQILKVLDLIQKKTRTINLRNHPNFQVFLSNSDGNRAVLIQIPKEYDLVLMFKNNGDRTNFLEQFHESLEGSGISPTFSELKEADLLKESFTKKQRQEMLDIFMRHSLSHVIDINKEHAGIIHTQKFRDVLNCELSREEFAETLGLNPDAQFVESMFYIADKDQNGYLSFEEFCYILCSLIKGTAEDKLKFIFSMHDLNGNGILPKEDFSRMLRSFSDISNFLSNEKTENVIQSMFDEAGFSYKEELTWDDFYSLFKDHKSILSKTKLYLKGLEDSEVNKKNIDNKVSFIDRSAQRQHDGNISQNKHGNTVFTIDPEGHNIRKRTGKMYTIQPKQPDLYTEARREKFETSKIRQKAQQFKRLVENYRRHIVCLMIFFGISAGLFAERAYYYAYAPPSSGIVDSTYIGLIISRGTAASISFMFSYMLLTMCRNLITFLRETFLNRFIPFDSAVDFHRLIAMSALVLAILHSLGHLVNVYIFTIIPLSVLSCIFPTIFIDDGSETPEKYYWWFFETIPGMTGVLLLAVMAVMYVFSSYHFRRVSFRWFWITHHLYIVFYILIIIHGSFGLIQLPRFHLFFLVPAIIYSGDKLISLSRKKRQIDVLNVEALPSDVTHLNFQRPNDFDYKSGQWVRIACLDLGTNEYHPFTLTSAPHEDTLSLHIRAVGPWTTRLRELYSSHKVDVNPYPKLYLDGPFGEGHQEWNKFEVSVLVGGGIGVTPFASILKDLVFKSSINSQIHCKKVYFIWVTRTQHKFEWLTDIIREVEQKDENELLSVHIYITQLAEKFDFRTTMLDYSRAASWDLLWDSLSCFIRHSPSLHIFKRNLKTHLFRQAYNLDLDTPTSSY
;
A
#
# COMPACT_ATOMS: atom_id res chain seq x y z
N MET A 1 58.08 52.87 24.17
CA MET A 1 58.21 51.45 24.55
C MET A 1 56.92 50.74 24.18
N GLU A 2 56.91 50.05 23.05
CA GLU A 2 55.95 48.96 22.85
C GLU A 2 56.40 47.82 23.75
N ILE A 3 55.67 47.60 24.85
CA ILE A 3 55.91 46.51 25.78
C ILE A 3 55.28 45.26 25.16
N PRO A 4 56.01 44.15 24.95
CA PRO A 4 55.48 42.99 24.21
C PRO A 4 54.23 42.36 24.85
N TYR A 5 53.99 42.59 26.15
CA TYR A 5 52.80 42.16 26.86
C TYR A 5 51.50 42.86 26.43
N GLY A 6 51.57 44.04 25.80
CA GLY A 6 50.39 44.79 25.36
C GLY A 6 49.67 44.16 24.17
N ASP A 7 50.42 43.72 23.15
CA ASP A 7 49.85 43.26 21.87
C ASP A 7 50.23 41.81 21.50
N PHE A 8 51.24 41.23 22.15
CA PHE A 8 51.85 39.95 21.76
C PHE A 8 51.83 38.88 22.87
N TRP A 9 50.91 38.99 23.84
CA TRP A 9 50.67 37.91 24.81
C TRP A 9 50.18 36.65 24.10
N TYR A 10 50.43 35.45 24.64
CA TYR A 10 49.94 34.21 24.04
C TYR A 10 48.40 34.17 24.11
N GLY A 11 47.74 34.11 22.95
CA GLY A 11 46.29 33.99 22.89
C GLY A 11 45.83 32.55 23.16
N GLN A 12 44.77 32.39 23.94
CA GLN A 12 44.29 31.10 24.48
C GLN A 12 43.15 30.45 23.66
N MET A 13 42.70 31.10 22.59
CA MET A 13 41.65 30.61 21.70
C MET A 13 41.74 31.31 20.34
N LYS A 14 41.81 30.56 19.24
CA LYS A 14 41.75 31.00 17.82
C LYS A 14 42.83 31.96 17.33
N TYR A 15 43.51 32.67 18.21
CA TYR A 15 44.45 33.74 17.90
C TYR A 15 45.77 33.43 18.59
N SER A 16 46.88 33.44 17.86
CA SER A 16 48.21 33.18 18.45
C SER A 16 48.70 34.31 19.38
N ARG A 17 48.11 35.50 19.25
CA ARG A 17 48.44 36.69 20.05
C ARG A 17 47.18 37.32 20.64
N SER A 18 47.31 37.95 21.80
CA SER A 18 46.25 38.67 22.50
C SER A 18 46.84 39.83 23.32
N ASP A 19 45.97 40.67 23.87
CA ASP A 19 46.31 41.73 24.80
C ASP A 19 46.19 41.22 26.24
N LEU A 20 47.30 41.20 27.00
CA LEU A 20 47.31 40.74 28.39
C LEU A 20 46.49 41.66 29.31
N LEU A 21 46.52 42.98 29.08
CA LEU A 21 45.81 43.96 29.90
C LEU A 21 44.30 43.87 29.66
N ALA A 22 43.86 43.82 28.40
CA ALA A 22 42.45 43.59 28.07
C ALA A 22 41.96 42.24 28.63
N SER A 23 42.78 41.18 28.51
CA SER A 23 42.48 39.86 29.09
C SER A 23 42.39 39.93 30.62
N SER A 24 43.28 40.66 31.29
CA SER A 24 43.29 40.83 32.76
C SER A 24 42.10 41.65 33.27
N ILE A 25 41.72 42.70 32.53
CA ILE A 25 40.50 43.48 32.80
C ILE A 25 39.27 42.58 32.64
N GLN A 26 39.19 41.82 31.54
CA GLN A 26 38.06 40.93 31.29
C GLN A 26 37.98 39.78 32.30
N HIS A 27 39.11 39.25 32.76
CA HIS A 27 39.16 38.28 33.85
C HIS A 27 38.74 38.91 35.19
N GLY A 28 39.12 40.16 35.46
CA GLY A 28 38.64 40.91 36.63
C GLY A 28 37.11 41.11 36.62
N ARG A 29 36.51 41.32 35.44
CA ARG A 29 35.05 41.37 35.27
C ARG A 29 34.39 40.00 35.48
N ASP A 30 34.98 38.95 34.94
CA ASP A 30 34.52 37.55 35.07
C ASP A 30 34.53 37.07 36.53
N LEU A 31 35.59 37.38 37.28
CA LEU A 31 35.69 37.17 38.73
C LEU A 31 34.76 38.08 39.56
N GLY A 32 34.07 39.04 38.94
CA GLY A 32 33.19 39.99 39.63
C GLY A 32 33.92 40.95 40.57
N LEU A 33 35.14 41.39 40.22
CA LEU A 33 35.90 42.35 41.03
C LEU A 33 35.14 43.67 41.18
N HIS A 34 35.21 44.24 42.39
CA HIS A 34 34.61 45.54 42.71
C HIS A 34 35.37 46.68 42.01
N SER A 35 34.74 47.86 41.91
CA SER A 35 35.40 49.05 41.39
C SER A 35 36.59 49.47 42.27
N TYR A 36 37.58 50.09 41.65
CA TYR A 36 38.79 50.58 42.30
C TYR A 36 38.48 51.41 43.53
N LYS A 37 37.53 52.35 43.42
CA LYS A 37 37.14 53.23 44.52
C LYS A 37 36.64 52.45 45.75
N LYS A 38 35.78 51.44 45.58
CA LYS A 38 35.27 50.63 46.70
C LYS A 38 36.36 49.82 47.39
N ILE A 39 37.31 49.30 46.61
CA ILE A 39 38.46 48.56 47.15
C ILE A 39 39.39 49.53 47.88
N PHE A 40 39.68 50.70 47.31
CA PHE A 40 40.44 51.77 47.95
C PHE A 40 39.81 52.20 49.29
N GLU A 41 38.50 52.47 49.31
CA GLU A 41 37.77 52.83 50.54
C GLU A 41 37.82 51.74 51.61
N TYR A 42 37.75 50.46 51.23
CA TYR A 42 37.87 49.34 52.15
C TYR A 42 39.26 49.25 52.81
N TYR A 43 40.33 49.40 52.02
CA TYR A 43 41.71 49.25 52.52
C TYR A 43 42.27 50.53 53.17
N GLN A 44 41.89 51.72 52.70
CA GLN A 44 42.46 53.01 53.14
C GLN A 44 41.51 53.85 54.02
N GLY A 45 40.25 53.43 54.19
CA GLY A 45 39.25 54.14 55.01
C GLY A 45 38.89 55.56 54.55
N SER A 46 39.32 55.94 53.34
CA SER A 46 39.18 57.27 52.75
C SER A 46 38.72 57.15 51.29
N SER A 47 38.02 58.17 50.78
CA SER A 47 37.50 58.19 49.40
C SER A 47 38.50 58.81 48.44
N VAL A 48 38.61 58.24 47.24
CA VAL A 48 39.48 58.72 46.15
C VAL A 48 38.68 59.45 45.06
N THR A 49 39.31 60.42 44.40
CA THR A 49 38.77 61.21 43.29
C THR A 49 39.74 61.19 42.09
N TRP A 50 39.26 61.58 40.90
CA TRP A 50 40.13 61.72 39.72
C TRP A 50 41.26 62.75 39.92
N GLY A 51 41.11 63.67 40.88
CA GLY A 51 42.11 64.69 41.18
C GLY A 51 43.38 64.13 41.82
N ASP A 52 43.32 62.96 42.44
CA ASP A 52 44.37 62.44 43.32
C ASP A 52 45.47 61.67 42.57
N PHE A 53 45.17 61.17 41.36
CA PHE A 53 46.15 60.50 40.52
C PHE A 53 47.14 61.49 39.87
N LYS A 54 48.42 61.13 39.82
CA LYS A 54 49.52 61.95 39.28
C LYS A 54 49.38 62.26 37.78
N SER A 55 49.05 61.27 36.96
CA SER A 55 49.19 61.35 35.49
C SER A 55 47.96 61.96 34.81
N LYS A 56 47.91 63.30 34.80
CA LYS A 56 46.73 64.10 34.43
C LYS A 56 46.19 63.86 33.01
N ASP A 57 47.02 63.51 32.03
CA ASP A 57 46.54 63.31 30.66
C ASP A 57 45.89 61.94 30.44
N LEU A 58 46.42 60.88 31.07
CA LEU A 58 45.78 59.57 31.12
C LEU A 58 44.48 59.60 31.92
N VAL A 59 44.44 60.36 33.03
CA VAL A 59 43.23 60.62 33.81
C VAL A 59 42.13 61.26 32.95
N LYS A 60 42.43 62.27 32.12
CA LYS A 60 41.44 62.86 31.21
C LYS A 60 40.87 61.85 30.22
N GLN A 61 41.71 60.97 29.66
CA GLN A 61 41.26 59.92 28.73
C GLN A 61 40.34 58.91 29.43
N LEU A 62 40.68 58.49 30.65
CA LEU A 62 39.86 57.57 31.44
C LEU A 62 38.58 58.24 31.97
N GLN A 63 38.61 59.54 32.29
CA GLN A 63 37.39 60.32 32.56
C GLN A 63 36.45 60.33 31.35
N ILE A 64 36.96 60.47 30.12
CA ILE A 64 36.12 60.36 28.90
C ILE A 64 35.55 58.94 28.78
N LEU A 65 36.38 57.91 28.94
CA LEU A 65 35.98 56.49 28.82
C LEU A 65 34.91 56.09 29.85
N TYR A 66 35.10 56.44 31.12
CA TYR A 66 34.20 56.14 32.24
C TYR A 66 33.11 57.21 32.46
N LYS A 67 32.92 58.15 31.52
CA LYS A 67 31.89 59.21 31.57
C LYS A 67 31.97 60.08 32.83
N ASN A 68 33.19 60.39 33.26
CA ASN A 68 33.60 61.11 34.46
C ASN A 68 33.18 60.45 35.80
N ASP A 69 32.68 59.22 35.76
CA ASP A 69 32.18 58.51 36.94
C ASP A 69 33.25 57.58 37.52
N ILE A 70 33.85 57.99 38.65
CA ILE A 70 34.89 57.21 39.33
C ILE A 70 34.33 55.96 40.03
N GLU A 71 33.02 55.89 40.32
CA GLU A 71 32.40 54.67 40.87
C GLU A 71 32.49 53.49 39.90
N LYS A 72 32.57 53.79 38.60
CA LYS A 72 32.71 52.80 37.52
C LYS A 72 34.15 52.44 37.19
N LEU A 73 35.15 53.15 37.72
CA LEU A 73 36.56 52.84 37.45
C LEU A 73 36.88 51.42 37.96
N GLU A 74 37.21 50.53 37.04
CA GLU A 74 37.49 49.12 37.35
C GLU A 74 38.80 48.98 38.14
N PHE A 75 38.93 47.90 38.91
CA PHE A 75 40.10 47.70 39.77
C PHE A 75 41.43 47.68 39.00
N ILE A 76 41.51 46.94 37.89
CA ILE A 76 42.76 46.77 37.13
C ILE A 76 43.26 48.09 36.51
N PRO A 77 42.43 48.91 35.82
CA PRO A 77 42.86 50.25 35.39
C PRO A 77 43.20 51.19 36.55
N GLY A 78 42.43 51.14 37.65
CA GLY A 78 42.66 52.00 38.80
C GLY A 78 43.96 51.70 39.56
N ILE A 79 44.30 50.43 39.76
CA ILE A 79 45.53 50.02 40.46
C ILE A 79 46.78 50.31 39.62
N LEU A 80 46.66 50.29 38.28
CA LEU A 80 47.74 50.71 37.38
C LEU A 80 47.98 52.23 37.40
N LEU A 81 46.94 53.05 37.59
CA LEU A 81 47.09 54.49 37.83
C LEU A 81 47.77 54.80 39.17
N ASP A 82 47.48 54.00 40.20
CA ASP A 82 48.08 54.12 41.54
C ASP A 82 49.60 53.84 41.48
N MET A 83 50.04 52.83 40.71
CA MET A 83 51.46 52.46 40.61
C MET A 83 52.38 53.52 39.94
N ASP A 84 51.87 54.38 39.05
CA ASP A 84 52.66 55.42 38.36
C ASP A 84 52.92 56.65 39.25
N GLY A 85 52.15 56.79 40.34
CA GLY A 85 52.23 57.93 41.24
C GLY A 85 51.19 57.82 42.35
N PRO A 86 51.47 57.03 43.40
CA PRO A 86 50.45 56.59 44.34
C PRO A 86 49.86 57.76 45.14
N PRO A 87 48.54 57.99 45.08
CA PRO A 87 47.82 58.58 46.22
C PRO A 87 47.93 57.72 47.49
N SER A 88 48.18 56.39 47.39
CA SER A 88 48.41 55.52 48.54
C SER A 88 49.18 54.23 48.18
N ASP A 89 49.71 53.50 49.16
CA ASP A 89 50.34 52.19 48.95
C ASP A 89 49.31 51.03 48.79
N LEU A 90 48.20 51.23 48.06
CA LEU A 90 47.08 50.26 48.02
C LEU A 90 47.51 48.89 47.47
N ALA A 91 48.21 48.85 46.33
CA ALA A 91 48.71 47.61 45.74
C ALA A 91 49.62 46.85 46.71
N THR A 92 50.53 47.57 47.37
CA THR A 92 51.45 47.02 48.38
C THR A 92 50.68 46.46 49.58
N ASN A 93 49.67 47.16 50.08
CA ASN A 93 48.84 46.73 51.20
C ASN A 93 48.05 45.45 50.88
N ILE A 94 47.41 45.37 49.70
CA ILE A 94 46.69 44.18 49.23
C ILE A 94 47.64 42.97 49.17
N ILE A 95 48.82 43.15 48.57
CA ILE A 95 49.82 42.08 48.42
C ILE A 95 50.37 41.64 49.80
N LEU A 96 50.72 42.60 50.67
CA LEU A 96 51.23 42.31 52.01
C LEU A 96 50.20 41.59 52.88
N GLU A 97 48.93 42.01 52.90
CA GLU A 97 47.87 41.32 53.64
C GLU A 97 47.71 39.88 53.12
N GLN A 98 47.68 39.70 51.80
CA GLN A 98 47.57 38.38 51.20
C GLN A 98 48.75 37.47 51.56
N PHE A 99 49.99 37.99 51.59
CA PHE A 99 51.16 37.23 52.01
C PHE A 99 51.18 36.93 53.52
N TYR A 100 50.76 37.86 54.39
CA TYR A 100 50.60 37.58 55.82
C TYR A 100 49.55 36.51 56.06
N ARG A 101 48.41 36.57 55.37
CA ARG A 101 47.35 35.55 55.46
C ARG A 101 47.78 34.18 54.93
N LEU A 102 48.59 34.13 53.87
CA LEU A 102 49.20 32.88 53.40
C LEU A 102 50.16 32.31 54.44
N ARG A 103 51.08 33.13 54.98
CA ARG A 103 52.06 32.73 55.99
C ARG A 103 51.40 32.23 57.28
N ASP A 104 50.47 33.01 57.82
CA ASP A 104 49.88 32.76 59.14
C ASP A 104 48.76 31.72 59.08
N GLY A 105 48.14 31.54 57.91
CA GLY A 105 47.14 30.51 57.63
C GLY A 105 47.72 29.16 57.21
N ASP A 106 48.95 29.11 56.68
CA ASP A 106 49.56 27.86 56.26
C ASP A 106 50.08 27.03 57.45
N ARG A 107 49.39 25.93 57.74
CA ARG A 107 49.82 24.94 58.73
C ARG A 107 51.22 24.37 58.42
N PHE A 108 51.58 24.24 57.15
CA PHE A 108 52.86 23.71 56.69
C PHE A 108 53.95 24.78 56.53
N TRP A 109 53.69 26.03 56.93
CA TRP A 109 54.69 27.08 56.96
C TRP A 109 55.94 26.60 57.72
N PHE A 110 57.12 26.76 57.12
CA PHE A 110 58.33 26.09 57.62
C PHE A 110 58.72 26.54 59.04
N GLU A 111 58.32 27.74 59.47
CA GLU A 111 58.58 28.27 60.80
C GLU A 111 57.58 27.78 61.87
N ASN A 112 56.48 27.13 61.46
CA ASN A 112 55.46 26.62 62.37
C ASN A 112 55.91 25.31 63.03
N MET A 113 56.64 25.42 64.14
CA MET A 113 57.09 24.28 64.97
C MET A 113 55.99 23.25 65.32
N LYS A 114 54.69 23.59 65.25
CA LYS A 114 53.58 22.67 65.55
C LYS A 114 53.35 21.60 64.47
N ASN A 115 53.88 21.78 63.25
CA ASN A 115 53.76 20.80 62.18
C ASN A 115 54.84 19.69 62.22
N GLY A 116 55.91 19.88 63.01
CA GLY A 116 56.98 18.90 63.18
C GLY A 116 57.90 18.70 61.98
N LEU A 117 57.81 19.52 60.92
CA LEU A 117 58.64 19.39 59.72
C LEU A 117 60.12 19.67 59.97
N PHE A 118 60.42 20.66 60.82
CA PHE A 118 61.77 21.18 61.04
C PHE A 118 62.05 21.42 62.53
N THR A 119 63.29 21.18 62.94
CA THR A 119 63.79 21.61 64.25
C THR A 119 64.03 23.13 64.26
N LYS A 120 64.15 23.72 65.45
CA LYS A 120 64.48 25.15 65.60
C LYS A 120 65.81 25.53 64.93
N GLU A 121 66.77 24.61 64.94
CA GLU A 121 68.06 24.73 64.26
C GLU A 121 67.86 24.75 62.72
N ASN A 122 67.10 23.80 62.18
CA ASN A 122 66.78 23.74 60.76
C ASN A 122 66.05 25.01 60.28
N ILE A 123 65.09 25.54 61.05
CA ILE A 123 64.40 26.79 60.73
C ILE A 123 65.35 27.98 60.72
N THR A 124 66.29 28.03 61.67
CA THR A 124 67.30 29.09 61.73
C THR A 124 68.25 29.00 60.53
N SER A 125 68.62 27.78 60.12
CA SER A 125 69.37 27.55 58.88
C SER A 125 68.59 28.01 57.64
N ILE A 126 67.31 27.62 57.51
CA ILE A 126 66.47 27.97 56.34
C ILE A 126 66.27 29.49 56.25
N ARG A 127 66.06 30.19 57.38
CA ARG A 127 66.01 31.66 57.44
C ARG A 127 67.31 32.33 57.00
N GLY A 128 68.45 31.65 57.14
CA GLY A 128 69.75 32.14 56.67
C GLY A 128 69.91 32.06 55.15
N ILE A 129 69.24 31.10 54.50
CA ILE A 129 69.39 30.83 53.06
C ILE A 129 68.88 32.02 52.24
N LYS A 130 69.75 32.59 51.42
CA LYS A 130 69.38 33.59 50.41
C LYS A 130 69.25 32.96 49.03
N PHE A 131 68.42 33.54 48.17
CA PHE A 131 68.26 33.02 46.80
C PHE A 131 69.55 33.12 45.95
N SER A 132 70.47 34.02 46.31
CA SER A 132 71.84 34.07 45.80
C SER A 132 72.66 32.81 46.13
N GLU A 133 72.48 32.23 47.31
CA GLU A 133 73.16 31.00 47.73
C GLU A 133 72.56 29.78 47.02
N VAL A 134 71.25 29.76 46.82
CA VAL A 134 70.56 28.75 45.99
C VAL A 134 71.11 28.77 44.56
N LEU A 135 71.22 29.95 43.93
CA LEU A 135 71.81 30.05 42.60
C LEU A 135 73.27 29.60 42.57
N ARG A 136 74.10 30.00 43.54
CA ARG A 136 75.49 29.54 43.63
C ARG A 136 75.60 28.01 43.76
N ALA A 137 74.72 27.38 44.54
CA ALA A 137 74.69 25.93 44.73
C ALA A 137 74.16 25.15 43.51
N VAL A 138 73.35 25.79 42.65
CA VAL A 138 72.78 25.17 41.43
C VAL A 138 73.65 25.42 40.18
N THR A 139 74.43 26.51 40.15
CA THR A 139 75.13 26.98 38.95
C THR A 139 76.66 27.04 39.08
N ASP A 140 77.22 26.73 40.26
CA ASP A 140 78.64 26.85 40.61
C ASP A 140 79.26 28.25 40.34
N ALA A 141 78.43 29.29 40.19
CA ALA A 141 78.85 30.64 39.77
C ALA A 141 79.73 31.41 40.79
N GLY A 142 79.97 30.84 41.98
CA GLY A 142 80.87 31.40 43.00
C GLY A 142 80.54 32.85 43.37
N ASN A 143 81.55 33.72 43.32
CA ASN A 143 81.41 35.14 43.67
C ASN A 143 80.83 36.02 42.54
N SER A 144 80.39 35.44 41.42
CA SER A 144 79.89 36.18 40.26
C SER A 144 78.46 36.73 40.43
N ILE A 145 77.79 36.35 41.52
CA ILE A 145 76.40 36.73 41.84
C ILE A 145 76.40 37.59 43.11
N GLN A 146 75.70 38.72 43.07
CA GLN A 146 75.50 39.63 44.20
C GLN A 146 74.70 38.98 45.35
N VAL A 147 74.78 39.53 46.57
CA VAL A 147 74.17 38.91 47.76
C VAL A 147 72.64 39.01 47.75
N ASP A 148 72.09 40.13 47.25
CA ASP A 148 70.66 40.34 47.02
C ASP A 148 70.43 40.46 45.51
N ILE A 149 69.81 39.44 44.90
CA ILE A 149 69.66 39.38 43.45
C ILE A 149 68.41 40.09 42.93
N PHE A 150 67.47 40.44 43.81
CA PHE A 150 66.22 41.09 43.40
C PHE A 150 66.43 42.59 43.13
N VAL A 151 67.42 43.22 43.78
CA VAL A 151 67.76 44.63 43.59
C VAL A 151 69.25 44.79 43.30
N ARG A 152 69.56 45.19 42.07
CA ARG A 152 70.93 45.48 41.64
C ARG A 152 71.36 46.90 42.04
N LYS A 153 72.54 47.03 42.64
CA LYS A 153 73.16 48.29 43.08
C LYS A 153 74.46 48.58 42.33
N ALA A 154 74.93 49.84 42.41
CA ALA A 154 76.22 50.22 41.88
C ALA A 154 77.34 49.52 42.67
N GLY A 155 78.26 48.84 41.97
CA GLY A 155 79.30 47.99 42.56
C GLY A 155 79.01 46.49 42.52
N ASP A 156 77.78 46.07 42.19
CA ASP A 156 77.46 44.64 42.01
C ASP A 156 78.11 44.06 40.73
N PRO A 157 78.53 42.78 40.74
CA PRO A 157 79.14 42.10 39.60
C PRO A 157 78.27 42.09 38.33
N CYS A 158 78.92 41.98 37.17
CA CYS A 158 78.27 41.82 35.86
C CYS A 158 77.24 42.93 35.52
N PRO A 159 77.65 44.20 35.29
CA PRO A 159 76.76 45.27 34.84
C PRO A 159 75.98 44.90 33.58
N GLN A 160 74.69 45.25 33.53
CA GLN A 160 73.94 45.18 32.28
C GLN A 160 74.59 46.15 31.27
N PRO A 161 74.84 45.75 30.01
CA PRO A 161 75.56 46.62 29.07
C PRO A 161 74.84 47.94 28.79
N LYS A 162 73.49 47.91 28.80
CA LYS A 162 72.58 49.04 28.63
C LYS A 162 71.18 48.63 29.09
N GLN A 163 70.28 49.59 29.24
CA GLN A 163 68.86 49.30 29.40
C GLN A 163 68.29 48.87 28.04
N LEU A 164 67.67 47.68 27.97
CA LEU A 164 67.07 47.18 26.73
C LEU A 164 65.91 48.08 26.27
N GLN A 165 65.81 48.27 24.95
CA GLN A 165 64.73 48.98 24.26
C GLN A 165 64.22 48.13 23.11
N SER A 166 62.97 48.36 22.68
CA SER A 166 62.29 47.51 21.68
C SER A 166 62.97 47.53 20.31
N GLU A 167 63.69 48.62 19.97
CA GLU A 167 64.42 48.79 18.71
C GLU A 167 65.67 47.89 18.59
N GLU A 168 66.11 47.31 19.71
CA GLU A 168 67.32 46.48 19.81
C GLU A 168 67.04 44.98 19.80
N LEU A 169 65.75 44.61 19.80
CA LEU A 169 65.26 43.23 19.88
C LEU A 169 64.70 42.76 18.53
N GLU A 170 64.55 41.44 18.38
CA GLU A 170 63.85 40.87 17.24
C GLU A 170 62.36 41.26 17.26
N LYS A 171 61.79 41.50 16.08
CA LYS A 171 60.38 41.87 15.94
C LYS A 171 59.49 40.71 16.36
N CYS A 172 58.44 41.02 17.13
CA CYS A 172 57.47 40.02 17.54
C CYS A 172 56.75 39.40 16.33
N VAL A 173 56.51 38.08 16.39
CA VAL A 173 55.76 37.35 15.37
C VAL A 173 54.33 37.90 15.29
N PRO A 174 53.82 38.26 14.08
CA PRO A 174 52.49 38.85 13.93
C PRO A 174 51.37 37.91 14.34
N LEU A 175 50.20 38.48 14.61
CA LEU A 175 48.96 37.76 14.88
C LEU A 175 48.64 36.78 13.74
N THR A 176 48.42 35.51 14.09
CA THR A 176 47.93 34.46 13.19
C THR A 176 46.63 33.87 13.76
N VAL A 177 45.67 33.58 12.88
CA VAL A 177 44.39 32.97 13.25
C VAL A 177 44.44 31.47 12.93
N THR A 178 44.03 30.62 13.87
CA THR A 178 43.91 29.18 13.66
C THR A 178 42.53 28.82 13.13
N ASP A 179 42.46 28.34 11.88
CA ASP A 179 41.24 27.72 11.34
C ASP A 179 41.28 26.20 11.59
N TYR A 180 40.44 25.75 12.53
CA TYR A 180 40.36 24.34 12.88
C TYR A 180 39.87 23.43 11.72
N PHE A 181 39.18 24.00 10.72
CA PHE A 181 38.65 23.28 9.56
C PHE A 181 39.55 23.32 8.32
N GLU A 182 40.71 23.98 8.41
CA GLU A 182 41.65 24.07 7.30
C GLU A 182 42.05 22.67 6.78
N GLY A 183 42.13 22.52 5.45
CA GLY A 183 42.37 21.24 4.77
C GLY A 183 41.23 20.20 4.84
N CYS A 184 40.21 20.40 5.69
CA CYS A 184 39.19 19.37 5.95
C CYS A 184 38.00 19.41 4.98
N ALA A 185 37.69 20.57 4.40
CA ALA A 185 36.48 20.81 3.60
C ALA A 185 36.27 19.81 2.45
N ALA A 186 37.33 19.49 1.70
CA ALA A 186 37.23 18.56 0.57
C ALA A 186 36.89 17.13 1.03
N GLY A 187 37.58 16.62 2.06
CA GLY A 187 37.34 15.28 2.58
C GLY A 187 36.00 15.13 3.32
N PHE A 188 35.54 16.20 3.99
CA PHE A 188 34.19 16.26 4.56
C PHE A 188 33.12 16.19 3.45
N GLY A 189 33.28 16.97 2.37
CA GLY A 189 32.41 16.92 1.19
C GLY A 189 32.38 15.55 0.50
N VAL A 190 33.55 14.92 0.31
CA VAL A 190 33.66 13.56 -0.23
C VAL A 190 32.97 12.53 0.68
N THR A 191 33.09 12.67 2.00
CA THR A 191 32.42 11.79 2.97
C THR A 191 30.90 11.90 2.86
N ILE A 192 30.35 13.12 2.79
CA ILE A 192 28.91 13.34 2.57
C ILE A 192 28.47 12.73 1.24
N ALA A 193 29.22 12.97 0.16
CA ALA A 193 28.92 12.42 -1.16
C ALA A 193 28.89 10.87 -1.13
N ALA A 194 29.87 10.25 -0.49
CA ALA A 194 29.93 8.79 -0.33
C ALA A 194 28.72 8.23 0.44
N LEU A 195 28.31 8.88 1.54
CA LEU A 195 27.11 8.51 2.30
C LEU A 195 25.82 8.65 1.45
N CYS A 196 25.70 9.74 0.68
CA CYS A 196 24.59 9.93 -0.26
C CYS A 196 24.60 8.92 -1.43
N CYS A 197 25.78 8.38 -1.80
CA CYS A 197 25.92 7.36 -2.83
C CYS A 197 25.53 5.94 -2.36
N LEU A 198 25.48 5.64 -1.05
CA LEU A 198 25.08 4.32 -0.53
C LEU A 198 23.78 3.74 -1.15
N PRO A 199 22.64 4.47 -1.22
CA PRO A 199 21.43 3.98 -1.89
C PRO A 199 21.61 3.80 -3.40
N VAL A 200 22.45 4.62 -4.06
CA VAL A 200 22.74 4.51 -5.50
C VAL A 200 23.57 3.28 -5.80
N VAL A 201 24.61 3.00 -5.00
CA VAL A 201 25.43 1.79 -5.10
C VAL A 201 24.59 0.54 -4.84
N SER A 202 23.75 0.54 -3.80
CA SER A 202 22.77 -0.52 -3.53
C SER A 202 21.82 -0.75 -4.73
N PHE A 203 21.31 0.33 -5.32
CA PHE A 203 20.46 0.27 -6.52
C PHE A 203 21.20 -0.31 -7.73
N LEU A 204 22.46 0.07 -7.97
CA LEU A 204 23.28 -0.49 -9.04
C LEU A 204 23.53 -1.99 -8.84
N ILE A 205 23.82 -2.43 -7.62
CA ILE A 205 23.98 -3.87 -7.28
C ILE A 205 22.65 -4.61 -7.51
N ALA A 206 21.53 -4.07 -7.02
CA ALA A 206 20.21 -4.65 -7.23
C ALA A 206 19.84 -4.73 -8.72
N TRP A 207 20.20 -3.72 -9.51
CA TRP A 207 19.99 -3.67 -10.96
C TRP A 207 20.89 -4.66 -11.72
N LEU A 208 22.15 -4.81 -11.34
CA LEU A 208 23.06 -5.82 -11.91
C LEU A 208 22.56 -7.24 -11.62
N ILE A 209 22.10 -7.49 -10.38
CA ILE A 209 21.47 -8.76 -9.99
C ILE A 209 20.16 -8.98 -10.76
N ALA A 210 19.32 -7.97 -10.92
CA ALA A 210 18.09 -8.02 -11.72
C ALA A 210 18.38 -8.34 -13.19
N LYS A 211 19.39 -7.70 -13.79
CA LYS A 211 19.85 -7.93 -15.16
C LYS A 211 20.42 -9.34 -15.33
N SER A 212 21.21 -9.81 -14.37
CA SER A 212 21.72 -11.19 -14.31
C SER A 212 20.57 -12.19 -14.20
N ARG A 213 19.64 -12.02 -13.25
CA ARG A 213 18.41 -12.83 -13.13
C ARG A 213 17.56 -12.82 -14.40
N LYS A 214 17.40 -11.68 -15.08
CA LYS A 214 16.66 -11.59 -16.35
C LYS A 214 17.40 -12.32 -17.48
N ARG A 215 18.74 -12.32 -17.50
CA ARG A 215 19.56 -13.16 -18.39
C ARG A 215 19.44 -14.65 -18.05
N THR A 216 19.53 -15.05 -16.79
CA THR A 216 19.37 -16.45 -16.35
C THR A 216 17.96 -16.95 -16.62
N PHE A 217 16.93 -16.14 -16.37
CA PHE A 217 15.55 -16.48 -16.72
C PHE A 217 15.37 -16.59 -18.24
N ARG A 218 15.97 -15.69 -19.04
CA ARG A 218 16.02 -15.84 -20.51
C ARG A 218 16.80 -17.08 -20.95
N ALA A 219 17.83 -17.51 -20.22
CA ALA A 219 18.60 -18.72 -20.51
C ALA A 219 17.88 -20.01 -20.07
N ILE A 220 17.12 -19.97 -18.98
CA ILE A 220 16.20 -21.03 -18.55
C ILE A 220 15.04 -21.11 -19.53
N LYS A 221 14.39 -19.99 -19.89
CA LYS A 221 13.42 -19.93 -20.99
C LYS A 221 14.04 -20.47 -22.27
N LYS A 222 15.27 -20.11 -22.64
CA LYS A 222 15.95 -20.69 -23.81
C LYS A 222 16.26 -22.20 -23.67
N ARG A 223 16.47 -22.74 -22.45
CA ARG A 223 16.63 -24.18 -22.22
C ARG A 223 15.29 -24.92 -22.27
N ILE A 224 14.24 -24.34 -21.71
CA ILE A 224 12.86 -24.81 -21.81
C ILE A 224 12.44 -24.81 -23.28
N ASN A 225 12.53 -23.66 -23.96
CA ASN A 225 12.32 -23.53 -25.40
C ASN A 225 13.20 -24.47 -26.24
N ASN A 226 14.40 -24.88 -25.78
CA ASN A 226 15.24 -25.86 -26.48
C ASN A 226 14.75 -27.30 -26.24
N ALA A 227 14.27 -27.63 -25.04
CA ALA A 227 13.65 -28.91 -24.74
C ALA A 227 12.26 -29.04 -25.41
N GLU A 228 11.51 -27.94 -25.51
CA GLU A 228 10.26 -27.82 -26.26
C GLU A 228 10.51 -27.83 -27.77
N ASN A 229 11.55 -27.16 -28.28
CA ASN A 229 11.97 -27.27 -29.70
C ASN A 229 12.26 -28.72 -30.10
N ASN A 230 12.79 -29.55 -29.19
CA ASN A 230 13.01 -30.98 -29.43
C ASN A 230 11.71 -31.81 -29.42
N TYR A 231 10.58 -31.23 -28.99
CA TYR A 231 9.23 -31.82 -29.06
C TYR A 231 8.39 -31.27 -30.23
N VAL A 232 8.76 -30.09 -30.76
CA VAL A 232 8.07 -29.39 -31.86
C VAL A 232 8.61 -29.80 -33.24
N SER A 233 9.67 -30.62 -33.31
CA SER A 233 10.22 -31.12 -34.59
C SER A 233 9.23 -31.92 -35.44
N ASP A 234 8.19 -32.46 -34.82
CA ASP A 234 7.19 -33.34 -35.45
C ASP A 234 5.86 -32.60 -35.74
N THR A 235 5.82 -31.27 -35.62
CA THR A 235 4.60 -30.46 -35.86
C THR A 235 4.81 -29.38 -36.92
N GLU A 236 3.97 -29.38 -37.95
CA GLU A 236 3.97 -28.37 -39.02
C GLU A 236 3.66 -26.96 -38.47
N GLY A 237 4.54 -25.98 -38.70
CA GLY A 237 4.32 -24.58 -38.36
C GLY A 237 5.59 -23.77 -38.06
N PHE A 238 5.48 -22.44 -38.04
CA PHE A 238 6.59 -21.51 -37.79
C PHE A 238 6.66 -21.09 -36.31
N PRO A 239 7.77 -21.34 -35.60
CA PRO A 239 7.93 -20.95 -34.20
C PRO A 239 8.30 -19.47 -34.05
N ALA A 240 7.42 -18.68 -33.45
CA ALA A 240 7.60 -17.24 -33.20
C ALA A 240 7.36 -16.87 -31.73
N SER A 241 7.45 -15.58 -31.41
CA SER A 241 7.01 -15.05 -30.12
C SER A 241 6.08 -13.86 -30.34
N GLU A 242 4.83 -13.95 -29.86
CA GLU A 242 3.86 -12.87 -29.94
C GLU A 242 4.19 -11.80 -28.88
N TRP A 243 4.12 -10.52 -29.26
CA TRP A 243 4.23 -9.39 -28.32
C TRP A 243 2.84 -8.85 -27.97
N CYS A 244 2.48 -8.94 -26.68
CA CYS A 244 1.14 -8.60 -26.20
C CYS A 244 1.03 -7.16 -25.64
N GLY A 245 2.16 -6.47 -25.43
CA GLY A 245 2.21 -5.09 -24.92
C GLY A 245 3.46 -4.79 -24.07
N TYR A 246 3.60 -3.55 -23.61
CA TYR A 246 4.73 -3.12 -22.77
C TYR A 246 4.67 -3.67 -21.32
N ASP A 247 3.46 -3.87 -20.80
CA ASP A 247 3.21 -4.36 -19.44
C ASP A 247 3.22 -5.90 -19.34
N GLU A 248 3.12 -6.59 -20.48
CA GLU A 248 2.87 -8.04 -20.58
C GLU A 248 4.08 -8.78 -21.17
N PRO A 249 4.37 -10.02 -20.72
CA PRO A 249 5.48 -10.80 -21.26
C PRO A 249 5.12 -11.39 -22.63
N SER A 250 6.05 -11.34 -23.60
CA SER A 250 5.88 -11.99 -24.90
C SER A 250 5.66 -13.51 -24.77
N GLN A 251 4.57 -13.99 -25.37
CA GLN A 251 4.17 -15.39 -25.42
C GLN A 251 4.92 -16.13 -26.54
N HIS A 252 5.14 -17.44 -26.41
CA HIS A 252 5.67 -18.26 -27.52
C HIS A 252 4.51 -18.89 -28.25
N VAL A 253 4.55 -18.82 -29.58
CA VAL A 253 3.45 -19.24 -30.44
C VAL A 253 3.97 -20.01 -31.65
N LEU A 254 3.18 -20.97 -32.11
CA LEU A 254 3.38 -21.67 -33.37
C LEU A 254 2.38 -21.12 -34.39
N ILE A 255 2.88 -20.62 -35.51
CA ILE A 255 2.05 -20.05 -36.58
C ILE A 255 1.82 -21.11 -37.65
N GLN A 256 0.57 -21.34 -38.02
CA GLN A 256 0.18 -22.24 -39.11
C GLN A 256 -0.54 -21.45 -40.20
N LEU A 257 -0.11 -21.66 -41.44
CA LEU A 257 -0.74 -21.12 -42.65
C LEU A 257 -1.60 -22.23 -43.27
N TYR A 258 -2.90 -21.98 -43.41
CA TYR A 258 -3.83 -22.91 -44.06
C TYR A 258 -4.21 -22.41 -45.46
N PRO A 259 -4.42 -23.32 -46.44
CA PRO A 259 -4.63 -22.98 -47.85
C PRO A 259 -5.86 -22.10 -48.17
N ASN A 260 -6.77 -21.93 -47.21
CA ASN A 260 -7.89 -20.98 -47.30
C ASN A 260 -7.54 -19.55 -46.85
N GLN A 261 -6.25 -19.18 -46.82
CA GLN A 261 -5.76 -17.88 -46.32
C GLN A 261 -6.13 -17.65 -44.83
N ILE A 262 -6.11 -18.72 -44.04
CA ILE A 262 -6.36 -18.68 -42.61
C ILE A 262 -5.03 -18.81 -41.86
N LEU A 263 -4.73 -17.80 -41.05
CA LEU A 263 -3.55 -17.70 -40.20
C LEU A 263 -3.94 -18.13 -38.77
N LYS A 264 -3.49 -19.29 -38.31
CA LYS A 264 -3.66 -19.72 -36.92
C LYS A 264 -2.40 -19.45 -36.11
N VAL A 265 -2.58 -18.77 -34.97
CA VAL A 265 -1.56 -18.56 -33.94
C VAL A 265 -1.92 -19.47 -32.77
N LEU A 266 -1.13 -20.52 -32.58
CA LEU A 266 -1.32 -21.54 -31.56
C LEU A 266 -0.39 -21.29 -30.38
N ASP A 267 -0.90 -21.46 -29.15
CA ASP A 267 -0.06 -21.55 -27.95
C ASP A 267 0.74 -22.89 -27.92
N LEU A 268 1.80 -22.97 -27.12
CA LEU A 268 2.66 -24.18 -26.96
C LEU A 268 1.90 -25.44 -26.51
N ILE A 269 0.70 -25.27 -25.97
CA ILE A 269 -0.18 -26.35 -25.49
C ILE A 269 -1.20 -26.75 -26.58
N GLN A 270 -1.20 -26.10 -27.76
CA GLN A 270 -2.20 -26.22 -28.84
C GLN A 270 -3.66 -25.92 -28.42
N LYS A 271 -3.88 -25.51 -27.16
CA LYS A 271 -5.19 -25.39 -26.53
C LYS A 271 -5.88 -24.03 -26.72
N LYS A 272 -5.12 -23.00 -27.10
CA LYS A 272 -5.65 -21.66 -27.40
C LYS A 272 -5.21 -21.26 -28.80
N THR A 273 -6.19 -20.94 -29.63
CA THR A 273 -6.01 -20.66 -31.07
C THR A 273 -6.54 -19.27 -31.36
N ARG A 274 -5.69 -18.30 -31.71
CA ARG A 274 -6.16 -17.11 -32.43
C ARG A 274 -6.22 -17.49 -33.90
N THR A 275 -7.41 -17.43 -34.50
CA THR A 275 -7.62 -17.73 -35.92
C THR A 275 -7.95 -16.43 -36.62
N ILE A 276 -7.15 -16.06 -37.62
CA ILE A 276 -7.34 -14.83 -38.41
C ILE A 276 -7.64 -15.24 -39.84
N ASN A 277 -8.77 -14.80 -40.39
CA ASN A 277 -9.15 -15.07 -41.78
C ASN A 277 -8.77 -13.85 -42.65
N LEU A 278 -7.74 -14.00 -43.48
CA LEU A 278 -7.21 -12.89 -44.28
C LEU A 278 -8.09 -12.57 -45.50
N ARG A 279 -9.00 -13.47 -45.92
CA ARG A 279 -9.95 -13.20 -47.02
C ARG A 279 -10.89 -12.05 -46.72
N ASN A 280 -11.23 -11.84 -45.45
CA ASN A 280 -12.12 -10.77 -45.02
C ASN A 280 -11.47 -9.38 -45.16
N HIS A 281 -10.16 -9.32 -45.38
CA HIS A 281 -9.35 -8.09 -45.38
C HIS A 281 -8.41 -8.05 -46.60
N PRO A 282 -8.88 -7.73 -47.81
CA PRO A 282 -8.07 -7.82 -49.04
C PRO A 282 -6.87 -6.86 -49.11
N ASN A 283 -6.87 -5.79 -48.31
CA ASN A 283 -5.87 -4.72 -48.31
C ASN A 283 -5.36 -4.43 -46.88
N PHE A 284 -4.57 -5.33 -46.31
CA PHE A 284 -3.92 -5.14 -45.00
C PHE A 284 -2.47 -4.65 -45.11
N GLN A 285 -1.93 -4.09 -44.02
CA GLN A 285 -0.55 -3.60 -43.95
C GLN A 285 0.35 -4.56 -43.17
N VAL A 286 1.56 -4.79 -43.69
CA VAL A 286 2.59 -5.60 -43.05
C VAL A 286 3.85 -4.76 -42.86
N PHE A 287 4.14 -4.42 -41.61
CA PHE A 287 5.30 -3.65 -41.22
C PHE A 287 6.46 -4.57 -40.86
N LEU A 288 7.58 -4.42 -41.57
CA LEU A 288 8.81 -5.16 -41.35
C LEU A 288 9.78 -4.31 -40.53
N SER A 289 10.42 -4.91 -39.52
CA SER A 289 11.49 -4.22 -38.80
C SER A 289 12.74 -4.10 -39.64
N ASN A 290 13.30 -2.88 -39.71
CA ASN A 290 14.60 -2.55 -40.31
C ASN A 290 15.71 -2.26 -39.29
N SER A 291 15.52 -2.66 -38.04
CA SER A 291 16.48 -2.44 -36.95
C SER A 291 17.35 -3.66 -36.65
N ASP A 292 18.45 -3.44 -35.91
CA ASP A 292 19.59 -4.36 -35.79
C ASP A 292 19.20 -5.79 -35.36
N GLY A 293 19.13 -6.70 -36.34
CA GLY A 293 18.70 -8.09 -36.21
C GLY A 293 17.50 -8.51 -37.05
N ASN A 294 16.71 -7.57 -37.59
CA ASN A 294 15.60 -7.81 -38.52
C ASN A 294 14.63 -8.93 -38.07
N ARG A 295 14.08 -8.82 -36.85
CA ARG A 295 13.33 -9.91 -36.19
C ARG A 295 11.82 -9.72 -36.08
N ALA A 296 11.33 -8.49 -36.11
CA ALA A 296 9.91 -8.22 -35.91
C ALA A 296 9.15 -8.12 -37.25
N VAL A 297 7.91 -8.63 -37.22
CA VAL A 297 6.86 -8.44 -38.24
C VAL A 297 5.60 -8.00 -37.50
N LEU A 298 4.98 -6.90 -37.92
CA LEU A 298 3.66 -6.46 -37.48
C LEU A 298 2.70 -6.67 -38.65
N ILE A 299 1.69 -7.50 -38.44
CA ILE A 299 0.55 -7.63 -39.35
C ILE A 299 -0.58 -6.80 -38.74
N GLN A 300 -0.92 -5.69 -39.38
CA GLN A 300 -2.09 -4.91 -39.00
C GLN A 300 -3.34 -5.59 -39.53
N ILE A 301 -4.27 -5.92 -38.62
CA ILE A 301 -5.49 -6.65 -38.96
C ILE A 301 -6.65 -5.67 -38.80
N PRO A 302 -7.28 -5.22 -39.90
CA PRO A 302 -8.40 -4.28 -39.80
C PRO A 302 -9.51 -4.88 -38.91
N LYS A 303 -10.20 -4.02 -38.16
CA LYS A 303 -11.25 -4.38 -37.18
C LYS A 303 -10.79 -5.16 -35.93
N GLU A 304 -9.59 -5.74 -35.87
CA GLU A 304 -9.07 -6.50 -34.71
C GLU A 304 -7.90 -5.79 -33.99
N TYR A 305 -7.25 -6.47 -33.04
CA TYR A 305 -5.95 -6.08 -32.50
C TYR A 305 -4.81 -6.64 -33.37
N ASP A 306 -3.71 -5.90 -33.48
CA ASP A 306 -2.61 -6.25 -34.36
C ASP A 306 -1.86 -7.50 -33.90
N LEU A 307 -1.25 -8.21 -34.86
CA LEU A 307 -0.40 -9.36 -34.58
C LEU A 307 1.08 -8.98 -34.73
N VAL A 308 1.80 -8.88 -33.61
CA VAL A 308 3.24 -8.57 -33.58
C VAL A 308 4.04 -9.83 -33.29
N LEU A 309 4.83 -10.27 -34.28
CA LEU A 309 5.60 -11.50 -34.27
C LEU A 309 7.11 -11.22 -34.18
N MET A 310 7.77 -11.81 -33.19
CA MET A 310 9.20 -11.72 -32.96
C MET A 310 9.87 -13.08 -33.26
N PHE A 311 10.59 -13.16 -34.37
CA PHE A 311 11.33 -14.34 -34.82
C PHE A 311 12.70 -14.46 -34.12
N LYS A 312 13.31 -15.67 -34.11
CA LYS A 312 14.62 -15.88 -33.48
C LYS A 312 15.73 -15.23 -34.32
N ASN A 313 15.74 -15.50 -35.62
CA ASN A 313 16.69 -14.96 -36.60
C ASN A 313 15.96 -14.34 -37.81
N ASN A 314 16.65 -13.48 -38.58
CA ASN A 314 16.11 -12.95 -39.84
C ASN A 314 15.78 -14.07 -40.85
N GLY A 315 16.53 -15.18 -40.86
CA GLY A 315 16.24 -16.33 -41.73
C GLY A 315 14.90 -17.03 -41.44
N ASP A 316 14.50 -17.09 -40.16
CA ASP A 316 13.17 -17.64 -39.80
C ASP A 316 12.06 -16.69 -40.25
N ARG A 317 12.32 -15.38 -40.16
CA ARG A 317 11.42 -14.33 -40.65
C ARG A 317 11.27 -14.36 -42.17
N THR A 318 12.35 -14.50 -42.93
CA THR A 318 12.28 -14.56 -44.41
C THR A 318 11.57 -15.82 -44.88
N ASN A 319 11.87 -16.99 -44.31
CA ASN A 319 11.15 -18.23 -44.63
C ASN A 319 9.64 -18.14 -44.32
N PHE A 320 9.26 -17.53 -43.18
CA PHE A 320 7.85 -17.23 -42.89
C PHE A 320 7.24 -16.28 -43.94
N LEU A 321 7.93 -15.19 -44.30
CA LEU A 321 7.44 -14.22 -45.28
C LEU A 321 7.33 -14.81 -46.69
N GLU A 322 8.26 -15.65 -47.12
CA GLU A 322 8.23 -16.36 -48.41
C GLU A 322 6.98 -17.24 -48.50
N GLN A 323 6.76 -18.14 -47.54
CA GLN A 323 5.56 -19.00 -47.54
C GLN A 323 4.26 -18.23 -47.26
N PHE A 324 4.32 -17.10 -46.54
CA PHE A 324 3.18 -16.19 -46.36
C PHE A 324 2.80 -15.50 -47.67
N HIS A 325 3.79 -15.07 -48.47
CA HIS A 325 3.57 -14.56 -49.82
C HIS A 325 3.00 -15.65 -50.74
N GLU A 326 3.62 -16.83 -50.81
CA GLU A 326 3.13 -17.96 -51.61
C GLU A 326 1.69 -18.36 -51.26
N SER A 327 1.31 -18.31 -49.97
CA SER A 327 -0.04 -18.60 -49.50
C SER A 327 -1.10 -17.54 -49.91
N LEU A 328 -0.67 -16.36 -50.35
CA LEU A 328 -1.52 -15.24 -50.81
C LEU A 328 -1.49 -15.07 -52.33
N GLU A 329 -0.46 -15.57 -53.01
CA GLU A 329 -0.42 -15.58 -54.48
C GLU A 329 -1.59 -16.40 -55.06
N GLY A 330 -2.32 -15.79 -56.00
CA GLY A 330 -3.53 -16.36 -56.58
C GLY A 330 -4.83 -16.17 -55.75
N SER A 331 -4.79 -15.63 -54.53
CA SER A 331 -5.99 -15.44 -53.70
C SER A 331 -6.71 -14.10 -53.87
N GLY A 332 -6.19 -13.20 -54.71
CA GLY A 332 -6.76 -11.86 -54.95
C GLY A 332 -6.51 -10.82 -53.84
N ILE A 333 -5.65 -11.15 -52.87
CA ILE A 333 -5.31 -10.30 -51.72
C ILE A 333 -3.97 -9.60 -52.01
N SER A 334 -3.88 -8.28 -51.80
CA SER A 334 -2.66 -7.50 -52.06
C SER A 334 -2.22 -6.73 -50.80
N PRO A 335 -1.46 -7.38 -49.89
CA PRO A 335 -0.94 -6.70 -48.71
C PRO A 335 0.12 -5.66 -49.08
N THR A 336 0.17 -4.56 -48.33
CA THR A 336 1.16 -3.50 -48.51
C THR A 336 2.28 -3.63 -47.49
N PHE A 337 3.52 -3.74 -47.99
CA PHE A 337 4.71 -3.91 -47.16
C PHE A 337 5.45 -2.58 -46.96
N SER A 338 5.82 -2.31 -45.72
CA SER A 338 6.46 -1.06 -45.29
C SER A 338 7.52 -1.36 -44.23
N GLU A 339 8.55 -0.53 -44.15
CA GLU A 339 9.62 -0.69 -43.15
C GLU A 339 9.52 0.33 -42.02
N LEU A 340 9.66 -0.14 -40.78
CA LEU A 340 9.74 0.68 -39.57
C LEU A 340 10.87 0.20 -38.65
N LYS A 341 11.32 1.07 -37.74
CA LYS A 341 12.18 0.65 -36.64
C LYS A 341 11.36 -0.16 -35.64
N GLU A 342 11.96 -1.16 -34.97
CA GLU A 342 11.26 -1.98 -33.97
C GLU A 342 10.56 -1.13 -32.90
N ALA A 343 11.19 -0.04 -32.43
CA ALA A 343 10.60 0.86 -31.43
C ALA A 343 9.37 1.63 -31.91
N ASP A 344 9.29 1.95 -33.20
CA ASP A 344 8.15 2.67 -33.80
C ASP A 344 7.03 1.68 -34.15
N LEU A 345 7.39 0.51 -34.68
CA LEU A 345 6.49 -0.63 -34.93
C LEU A 345 5.75 -1.07 -33.65
N LEU A 346 6.46 -1.22 -32.52
CA LEU A 346 5.86 -1.55 -31.21
C LEU A 346 5.07 -0.39 -30.56
N LYS A 347 5.09 0.80 -31.17
CA LYS A 347 4.35 1.97 -30.68
C LYS A 347 3.10 2.23 -31.51
N GLU A 348 3.14 1.92 -32.80
CA GLU A 348 1.99 2.02 -33.71
C GLU A 348 1.05 0.81 -33.60
N SER A 349 1.55 -0.36 -33.19
CA SER A 349 0.74 -1.57 -33.00
C SER A 349 -0.41 -1.40 -31.99
N PHE A 350 -1.63 -1.77 -32.40
CA PHE A 350 -2.83 -1.76 -31.56
C PHE A 350 -2.95 -3.06 -30.75
N THR A 351 -2.70 -2.97 -29.44
CA THR A 351 -2.62 -4.14 -28.53
C THR A 351 -3.98 -4.69 -28.08
N LYS A 352 -4.04 -5.97 -27.70
CA LYS A 352 -5.25 -6.58 -27.10
C LYS A 352 -5.80 -5.77 -25.91
N LYS A 353 -4.93 -5.20 -25.07
CA LYS A 353 -5.35 -4.35 -23.93
C LYS A 353 -6.06 -3.08 -24.39
N GLN A 354 -5.54 -2.41 -25.43
CA GLN A 354 -6.20 -1.22 -26.01
C GLN A 354 -7.51 -1.58 -26.71
N ARG A 355 -7.57 -2.74 -27.39
CA ARG A 355 -8.81 -3.32 -27.94
C ARG A 355 -9.85 -3.56 -26.84
N GLN A 356 -9.46 -4.17 -25.72
CA GLN A 356 -10.37 -4.37 -24.58
C GLN A 356 -10.87 -3.05 -23.98
N GLU A 357 -9.99 -2.05 -23.81
CA GLU A 357 -10.39 -0.72 -23.35
C GLU A 357 -11.36 -0.02 -24.32
N MET A 358 -11.19 -0.23 -25.64
CA MET A 358 -12.10 0.25 -26.68
C MET A 358 -13.46 -0.47 -26.64
N LEU A 359 -13.47 -1.80 -26.54
CA LEU A 359 -14.68 -2.61 -26.39
C LEU A 359 -15.47 -2.23 -25.12
N ASP A 360 -14.79 -2.02 -23.98
CA ASP A 360 -15.41 -1.54 -22.75
C ASP A 360 -16.10 -0.17 -22.94
N ILE A 361 -15.57 0.70 -23.81
CA ILE A 361 -16.16 2.02 -24.12
C ILE A 361 -17.33 1.86 -25.11
N PHE A 362 -17.16 1.03 -26.16
CA PHE A 362 -18.22 0.65 -27.10
C PHE A 362 -19.46 0.16 -26.35
N MET A 363 -19.28 -0.82 -25.44
CA MET A 363 -20.35 -1.41 -24.65
C MET A 363 -21.06 -0.40 -23.75
N ARG A 364 -20.31 0.48 -23.07
CA ARG A 364 -20.92 1.54 -22.26
C ARG A 364 -21.74 2.52 -23.11
N HIS A 365 -21.28 2.83 -24.32
CA HIS A 365 -21.98 3.76 -25.19
C HIS A 365 -23.23 3.14 -25.83
N SER A 366 -23.17 1.92 -26.36
CA SER A 366 -24.33 1.21 -26.92
C SER A 366 -25.42 1.02 -25.86
N LEU A 367 -25.06 0.57 -24.66
CA LEU A 367 -25.99 0.47 -23.54
C LEU A 367 -26.59 1.82 -23.14
N SER A 368 -25.82 2.91 -23.15
CA SER A 368 -26.35 4.25 -22.86
C SER A 368 -27.38 4.73 -23.90
N HIS A 369 -27.19 4.33 -25.17
CA HIS A 369 -28.09 4.65 -26.27
C HIS A 369 -29.43 3.89 -26.17
N VAL A 370 -29.40 2.65 -25.66
CA VAL A 370 -30.58 1.79 -25.60
C VAL A 370 -31.38 1.93 -24.30
N ILE A 371 -30.71 2.19 -23.16
CA ILE A 371 -31.34 2.19 -21.81
C ILE A 371 -31.85 3.60 -21.40
N ASP A 372 -31.86 4.57 -22.31
CA ASP A 372 -32.23 5.99 -22.06
C ASP A 372 -31.44 6.60 -20.88
N ILE A 373 -30.16 6.24 -20.76
CA ILE A 373 -29.24 6.84 -19.78
C ILE A 373 -28.81 8.20 -20.35
N ASN A 374 -28.96 9.26 -19.56
CA ASN A 374 -28.55 10.61 -19.95
C ASN A 374 -27.11 10.63 -20.51
N LYS A 375 -26.97 11.01 -21.79
CA LYS A 375 -25.72 10.91 -22.57
C LYS A 375 -24.53 11.64 -21.92
N GLU A 376 -24.79 12.66 -21.10
CA GLU A 376 -23.78 13.38 -20.32
C GLU A 376 -23.06 12.51 -19.27
N HIS A 377 -23.63 11.39 -18.84
CA HIS A 377 -23.10 10.54 -17.76
C HIS A 377 -22.14 9.44 -18.22
N ALA A 378 -22.07 9.12 -19.52
CA ALA A 378 -21.15 8.11 -20.07
C ALA A 378 -19.66 8.53 -19.96
N GLY A 379 -19.41 9.80 -19.60
CA GLY A 379 -18.09 10.42 -19.54
C GLY A 379 -17.79 11.18 -20.83
N ILE A 380 -17.17 12.35 -20.69
CA ILE A 380 -16.74 13.17 -21.82
C ILE A 380 -15.53 12.49 -22.46
N ILE A 381 -15.78 11.70 -23.51
CA ILE A 381 -14.74 11.11 -24.37
C ILE A 381 -14.25 12.20 -25.32
N HIS A 382 -12.94 12.33 -25.52
CA HIS A 382 -12.40 13.19 -26.58
C HIS A 382 -12.97 12.77 -27.94
N THR A 383 -13.46 13.72 -28.73
CA THR A 383 -14.27 13.53 -29.96
C THR A 383 -13.66 12.57 -30.98
N GLN A 384 -12.33 12.40 -30.97
CA GLN A 384 -11.61 11.47 -31.85
C GLN A 384 -11.80 10.01 -31.42
N LYS A 385 -11.47 9.67 -30.15
CA LYS A 385 -11.73 8.33 -29.58
C LYS A 385 -13.19 7.89 -29.66
N PHE A 386 -14.12 8.85 -29.73
CA PHE A 386 -15.54 8.57 -29.91
C PHE A 386 -15.87 8.05 -31.33
N ARG A 387 -15.22 8.62 -32.37
CA ARG A 387 -15.36 8.13 -33.75
C ARG A 387 -14.73 6.76 -33.91
N ASP A 388 -13.55 6.56 -33.33
CA ASP A 388 -12.83 5.28 -33.36
C ASP A 388 -13.67 4.15 -32.72
N VAL A 389 -14.48 4.47 -31.70
CA VAL A 389 -15.44 3.54 -31.06
C VAL A 389 -16.70 3.31 -31.88
N LEU A 390 -17.22 4.30 -32.61
CA LEU A 390 -18.39 4.09 -33.49
C LEU A 390 -18.04 3.26 -34.73
N ASN A 391 -16.81 3.39 -35.22
CA ASN A 391 -16.26 2.61 -36.32
C ASN A 391 -15.70 1.24 -35.86
N CYS A 392 -15.87 0.89 -34.57
CA CYS A 392 -15.47 -0.40 -34.04
C CYS A 392 -16.57 -1.43 -34.36
N GLU A 393 -16.15 -2.56 -34.93
CA GLU A 393 -17.02 -3.73 -35.17
C GLU A 393 -16.50 -4.91 -34.35
N LEU A 394 -17.37 -5.78 -33.83
CA LEU A 394 -16.99 -6.92 -32.99
C LEU A 394 -16.87 -8.22 -33.78
N SER A 395 -15.82 -9.01 -33.52
CA SER A 395 -15.80 -10.40 -34.00
C SER A 395 -16.79 -11.28 -33.22
N ARG A 396 -17.07 -12.48 -33.72
CA ARG A 396 -17.93 -13.47 -33.03
C ARG A 396 -17.34 -13.89 -31.69
N GLU A 397 -16.03 -14.05 -31.61
CA GLU A 397 -15.31 -14.40 -30.39
C GLU A 397 -15.34 -13.26 -29.37
N GLU A 398 -15.19 -12.00 -29.79
CA GLU A 398 -15.33 -10.85 -28.91
C GLU A 398 -16.77 -10.68 -28.41
N PHE A 399 -17.76 -10.88 -29.28
CA PHE A 399 -19.17 -10.92 -28.92
C PHE A 399 -19.45 -12.03 -27.88
N ALA A 400 -18.94 -13.24 -28.09
CA ALA A 400 -19.03 -14.33 -27.13
C ALA A 400 -18.31 -14.04 -25.80
N GLU A 401 -17.08 -13.50 -25.84
CA GLU A 401 -16.28 -13.13 -24.66
C GLU A 401 -17.00 -12.03 -23.84
N THR A 402 -17.68 -11.09 -24.49
CA THR A 402 -18.48 -10.05 -23.80
C THR A 402 -19.77 -10.57 -23.16
N LEU A 403 -20.45 -11.55 -23.79
CA LEU A 403 -21.52 -12.32 -23.15
C LEU A 403 -20.98 -13.23 -22.03
N GLY A 404 -19.72 -13.63 -22.14
CA GLY A 404 -19.08 -14.67 -21.33
C GLY A 404 -19.67 -16.05 -21.62
N LEU A 405 -19.82 -16.36 -22.90
CA LEU A 405 -20.24 -17.64 -23.47
C LEU A 405 -19.12 -18.21 -24.36
N ASN A 406 -19.22 -19.49 -24.75
CA ASN A 406 -18.31 -20.10 -25.71
C ASN A 406 -18.59 -19.53 -27.13
N PRO A 407 -17.59 -19.10 -27.93
CA PRO A 407 -17.80 -18.70 -29.32
C PRO A 407 -18.53 -19.73 -30.19
N ASP A 408 -18.29 -21.01 -29.93
CA ASP A 408 -18.92 -22.14 -30.65
C ASP A 408 -20.32 -22.52 -30.11
N ALA A 409 -20.88 -21.75 -29.16
CA ALA A 409 -22.23 -22.00 -28.68
C ALA A 409 -23.25 -21.60 -29.76
N GLN A 410 -24.15 -22.52 -30.14
CA GLN A 410 -25.12 -22.31 -31.21
C GLN A 410 -25.95 -21.03 -31.06
N PHE A 411 -26.28 -20.62 -29.83
CA PHE A 411 -26.94 -19.33 -29.58
C PHE A 411 -26.10 -18.13 -30.00
N VAL A 412 -24.79 -18.13 -29.73
CA VAL A 412 -23.87 -17.06 -30.15
C VAL A 412 -23.84 -17.02 -31.68
N GLU A 413 -23.71 -18.17 -32.33
CA GLU A 413 -23.72 -18.30 -33.79
C GLU A 413 -25.03 -17.78 -34.41
N SER A 414 -26.19 -18.27 -33.96
CA SER A 414 -27.51 -17.83 -34.42
C SER A 414 -27.77 -16.34 -34.16
N MET A 415 -27.39 -15.82 -32.99
CA MET A 415 -27.59 -14.41 -32.63
C MET A 415 -26.71 -13.49 -33.46
N PHE A 416 -25.47 -13.91 -33.72
CA PHE A 416 -24.53 -13.21 -34.59
C PHE A 416 -25.04 -13.20 -36.04
N TYR A 417 -25.55 -14.33 -36.54
CA TYR A 417 -26.04 -14.47 -37.91
C TYR A 417 -27.26 -13.60 -38.25
N ILE A 418 -28.23 -13.42 -37.34
CA ILE A 418 -29.33 -12.45 -37.57
C ILE A 418 -28.81 -11.01 -37.58
N ALA A 419 -27.83 -10.74 -36.72
CA ALA A 419 -27.39 -9.40 -36.41
C ALA A 419 -26.45 -8.82 -37.48
N ASP A 420 -25.60 -9.68 -38.05
CA ASP A 420 -24.69 -9.40 -39.17
C ASP A 420 -25.50 -9.30 -40.47
N LYS A 421 -26.03 -8.10 -40.75
CA LYS A 421 -26.97 -7.86 -41.86
C LYS A 421 -26.26 -7.68 -43.19
N ASP A 422 -25.02 -7.21 -43.17
CA ASP A 422 -24.18 -7.11 -44.36
C ASP A 422 -23.36 -8.38 -44.64
N GLN A 423 -23.44 -9.38 -43.74
CA GLN A 423 -22.77 -10.68 -43.80
C GLN A 423 -21.24 -10.55 -43.88
N ASN A 424 -20.68 -9.50 -43.26
CA ASN A 424 -19.24 -9.22 -43.31
C ASN A 424 -18.42 -10.03 -42.29
N GLY A 425 -19.08 -10.73 -41.35
CA GLY A 425 -18.44 -11.54 -40.32
C GLY A 425 -18.08 -10.78 -39.03
N TYR A 426 -18.47 -9.51 -38.92
CA TYR A 426 -18.29 -8.64 -37.76
C TYR A 426 -19.60 -7.87 -37.46
N LEU A 427 -19.83 -7.47 -36.22
CA LEU A 427 -21.03 -6.70 -35.82
C LEU A 427 -20.70 -5.23 -35.61
N SER A 428 -21.31 -4.35 -36.40
CA SER A 428 -21.18 -2.90 -36.25
C SER A 428 -21.88 -2.35 -35.00
N PHE A 429 -21.55 -1.10 -34.63
CA PHE A 429 -22.25 -0.39 -33.55
C PHE A 429 -23.77 -0.31 -33.77
N GLU A 430 -24.21 -0.12 -35.01
CA GLU A 430 -25.63 0.03 -35.34
C GLU A 430 -26.38 -1.31 -35.27
N GLU A 431 -25.79 -2.38 -35.79
CA GLU A 431 -26.36 -3.74 -35.69
C GLU A 431 -26.42 -4.21 -34.25
N PHE A 432 -25.35 -4.01 -33.48
CA PHE A 432 -25.32 -4.33 -32.06
C PHE A 432 -26.36 -3.54 -31.26
N CYS A 433 -26.54 -2.25 -31.56
CA CYS A 433 -27.63 -1.46 -30.98
C CYS A 433 -29.02 -1.92 -31.44
N TYR A 434 -29.17 -2.43 -32.67
CA TYR A 434 -30.42 -2.99 -33.18
C TYR A 434 -30.81 -4.29 -32.46
N ILE A 435 -29.85 -5.19 -32.19
CA ILE A 435 -30.06 -6.36 -31.31
C ILE A 435 -30.59 -5.88 -29.95
N LEU A 436 -29.84 -4.99 -29.30
CA LEU A 436 -30.16 -4.50 -27.96
C LEU A 436 -31.50 -3.76 -27.91
N CYS A 437 -31.86 -2.98 -28.92
CA CYS A 437 -33.16 -2.31 -29.01
C CYS A 437 -34.30 -3.32 -29.19
N SER A 438 -34.16 -4.30 -30.09
CA SER A 438 -35.16 -5.35 -30.32
C SER A 438 -35.42 -6.15 -29.04
N LEU A 439 -34.35 -6.45 -28.30
CA LEU A 439 -34.41 -7.10 -27.00
C LEU A 439 -35.01 -6.21 -25.89
N ILE A 440 -34.52 -4.98 -25.71
CA ILE A 440 -34.84 -4.11 -24.55
C ILE A 440 -36.17 -3.36 -24.72
N LYS A 441 -36.44 -2.83 -25.93
CA LYS A 441 -37.60 -1.96 -26.22
C LYS A 441 -38.73 -2.68 -26.98
N GLY A 442 -38.48 -3.85 -27.59
CA GLY A 442 -39.48 -4.64 -28.31
C GLY A 442 -40.66 -5.13 -27.45
N THR A 443 -41.82 -5.31 -28.07
CA THR A 443 -42.99 -5.92 -27.42
C THR A 443 -42.78 -7.42 -27.20
N ALA A 444 -43.63 -8.06 -26.40
CA ALA A 444 -43.60 -9.52 -26.20
C ALA A 444 -43.67 -10.31 -27.52
N GLU A 445 -44.37 -9.76 -28.52
CA GLU A 445 -44.53 -10.35 -29.84
C GLU A 445 -43.28 -10.14 -30.71
N ASP A 446 -42.69 -8.93 -30.69
CA ASP A 446 -41.43 -8.65 -31.38
C ASP A 446 -40.29 -9.51 -30.83
N LYS A 447 -40.25 -9.72 -29.51
CA LYS A 447 -39.28 -10.62 -28.85
C LYS A 447 -39.46 -12.06 -29.32
N LEU A 448 -40.66 -12.64 -29.21
CA LEU A 448 -40.92 -14.00 -29.68
C LEU A 448 -40.61 -14.15 -31.17
N LYS A 449 -40.89 -13.13 -31.99
CA LYS A 449 -40.61 -13.13 -33.42
C LYS A 449 -39.11 -13.08 -33.73
N PHE A 450 -38.34 -12.30 -32.96
CA PHE A 450 -36.88 -12.29 -33.01
C PHE A 450 -36.29 -13.67 -32.64
N ILE A 451 -36.83 -14.34 -31.63
CA ILE A 451 -36.43 -15.70 -31.21
C ILE A 451 -36.77 -16.73 -32.29
N PHE A 452 -37.94 -16.65 -32.91
CA PHE A 452 -38.32 -17.53 -34.01
C PHE A 452 -37.38 -17.35 -35.21
N SER A 453 -37.10 -16.11 -35.62
CA SER A 453 -36.13 -15.80 -36.69
C SER A 453 -34.68 -16.16 -36.34
N MET A 454 -34.38 -16.46 -35.07
CA MET A 454 -33.04 -16.89 -34.64
C MET A 454 -32.74 -18.36 -34.93
N HIS A 455 -33.80 -19.16 -35.09
CA HIS A 455 -33.66 -20.60 -35.31
C HIS A 455 -34.28 -21.07 -36.64
N ASP A 456 -35.11 -20.24 -37.29
CA ASP A 456 -35.40 -20.33 -38.73
C ASP A 456 -34.21 -19.80 -39.56
N LEU A 457 -33.13 -20.60 -39.62
CA LEU A 457 -31.91 -20.29 -40.39
C LEU A 457 -32.15 -20.20 -41.90
N ASN A 458 -33.23 -20.79 -42.40
CA ASN A 458 -33.56 -20.88 -43.82
C ASN A 458 -34.51 -19.75 -44.28
N GLY A 459 -35.07 -18.97 -43.35
CA GLY A 459 -36.03 -17.90 -43.63
C GLY A 459 -37.35 -18.40 -44.24
N ASN A 460 -37.71 -19.66 -44.02
CA ASN A 460 -38.86 -20.31 -44.66
C ASN A 460 -40.16 -20.22 -43.84
N GLY A 461 -40.11 -19.68 -42.62
CA GLY A 461 -41.25 -19.54 -41.71
C GLY A 461 -41.60 -20.81 -40.92
N ILE A 462 -40.72 -21.83 -40.94
CA ILE A 462 -40.96 -23.16 -40.39
C ILE A 462 -39.76 -23.59 -39.53
N LEU A 463 -40.01 -23.94 -38.27
CA LEU A 463 -39.02 -24.41 -37.32
C LEU A 463 -39.21 -25.93 -37.06
N PRO A 464 -38.28 -26.80 -37.49
CA PRO A 464 -38.35 -28.23 -37.19
C PRO A 464 -38.34 -28.53 -35.68
N LYS A 465 -39.03 -29.60 -35.25
CA LYS A 465 -39.08 -30.05 -33.85
C LYS A 465 -37.68 -30.31 -33.29
N GLU A 466 -36.77 -30.85 -34.10
CA GLU A 466 -35.38 -31.08 -33.68
C GLU A 466 -34.62 -29.75 -33.47
N ASP A 467 -34.85 -28.73 -34.29
CA ASP A 467 -34.21 -27.42 -34.15
C ASP A 467 -34.82 -26.60 -33.00
N PHE A 468 -36.12 -26.72 -32.74
CA PHE A 468 -36.77 -26.19 -31.52
C PHE A 468 -36.24 -26.90 -30.25
N SER A 469 -36.02 -28.22 -30.32
CA SER A 469 -35.45 -28.98 -29.20
C SER A 469 -33.98 -28.60 -28.99
N ARG A 470 -33.19 -28.46 -30.06
CA ARG A 470 -31.80 -27.99 -30.01
C ARG A 470 -31.68 -26.55 -29.52
N MET A 471 -32.62 -25.67 -29.90
CA MET A 471 -32.80 -24.33 -29.33
C MET A 471 -32.94 -24.41 -27.80
N LEU A 472 -33.90 -25.20 -27.30
CA LEU A 472 -34.12 -25.33 -25.85
C LEU A 472 -32.95 -25.99 -25.11
N ARG A 473 -32.22 -26.93 -25.75
CA ARG A 473 -30.92 -27.42 -25.24
C ARG A 473 -29.89 -26.28 -25.15
N SER A 474 -29.73 -25.47 -26.20
CA SER A 474 -28.78 -24.34 -26.19
C SER A 474 -29.13 -23.27 -25.13
N PHE A 475 -30.42 -23.03 -24.87
CA PHE A 475 -30.87 -22.18 -23.76
C PHE A 475 -30.65 -22.83 -22.39
N SER A 476 -30.80 -24.16 -22.28
CA SER A 476 -30.41 -24.93 -21.10
C SER A 476 -28.90 -24.81 -20.82
N ASP A 477 -28.05 -24.80 -21.85
CA ASP A 477 -26.59 -24.66 -21.73
C ASP A 477 -26.15 -23.22 -21.37
N ILE A 478 -26.88 -22.20 -21.82
CA ILE A 478 -26.64 -20.80 -21.44
C ILE A 478 -27.05 -20.53 -20.01
N SER A 479 -28.27 -20.94 -19.69
CA SER A 479 -28.86 -20.75 -18.37
C SER A 479 -28.25 -21.70 -17.33
N ASN A 480 -27.64 -22.81 -17.79
CA ASN A 480 -27.06 -23.90 -16.99
C ASN A 480 -28.04 -24.48 -15.95
N PHE A 481 -29.35 -24.41 -16.18
CA PHE A 481 -30.35 -24.79 -15.19
C PHE A 481 -30.68 -26.29 -15.16
N LEU A 482 -30.47 -27.03 -16.26
CA LEU A 482 -30.92 -28.42 -16.38
C LEU A 482 -29.89 -29.35 -17.01
N SER A 483 -29.89 -30.59 -16.51
CA SER A 483 -29.25 -31.74 -17.13
C SER A 483 -30.03 -32.19 -18.37
N ASN A 484 -29.35 -32.47 -19.47
CA ASN A 484 -29.93 -32.83 -20.78
C ASN A 484 -31.10 -33.84 -20.72
N GLU A 485 -30.99 -34.85 -19.85
CA GLU A 485 -32.01 -35.90 -19.65
C GLU A 485 -33.33 -35.38 -19.05
N LYS A 486 -33.30 -34.30 -18.25
CA LYS A 486 -34.51 -33.61 -17.76
C LYS A 486 -35.10 -32.69 -18.82
N THR A 487 -34.25 -32.06 -19.64
CA THR A 487 -34.65 -31.14 -20.70
C THR A 487 -35.53 -31.84 -21.74
N GLU A 488 -35.19 -33.06 -22.16
CA GLU A 488 -36.02 -33.86 -23.09
C GLU A 488 -37.43 -34.14 -22.57
N ASN A 489 -37.57 -34.58 -21.31
CA ASN A 489 -38.86 -34.85 -20.69
C ASN A 489 -39.76 -33.60 -20.64
N VAL A 490 -39.14 -32.45 -20.37
CA VAL A 490 -39.83 -31.15 -20.30
C VAL A 490 -40.23 -30.64 -21.69
N ILE A 491 -39.36 -30.80 -22.70
CA ILE A 491 -39.67 -30.50 -24.10
C ILE A 491 -40.87 -31.34 -24.56
N GLN A 492 -40.84 -32.65 -24.33
CA GLN A 492 -41.92 -33.55 -24.74
C GLN A 492 -43.25 -33.20 -24.06
N SER A 493 -43.22 -32.83 -22.76
CA SER A 493 -44.41 -32.35 -22.04
C SER A 493 -45.02 -31.08 -22.66
N MET A 494 -44.22 -30.14 -23.17
CA MET A 494 -44.76 -28.95 -23.87
C MET A 494 -45.47 -29.32 -25.17
N PHE A 495 -44.89 -30.20 -25.97
CA PHE A 495 -45.50 -30.64 -27.23
C PHE A 495 -46.83 -31.37 -26.99
N ASP A 496 -46.91 -32.14 -25.90
CA ASP A 496 -48.13 -32.88 -25.53
C ASP A 496 -49.22 -31.95 -24.95
N GLU A 497 -48.87 -30.98 -24.09
CA GLU A 497 -49.84 -30.01 -23.53
C GLU A 497 -50.41 -29.05 -24.59
N ALA A 498 -49.61 -28.69 -25.60
CA ALA A 498 -50.05 -27.88 -26.73
C ALA A 498 -50.80 -28.66 -27.84
N GLY A 499 -50.89 -30.00 -27.75
CA GLY A 499 -51.54 -30.83 -28.75
C GLY A 499 -50.77 -30.98 -30.06
N PHE A 500 -49.44 -30.83 -30.02
CA PHE A 500 -48.53 -30.90 -31.17
C PHE A 500 -47.67 -32.17 -31.19
N SER A 501 -48.02 -33.20 -30.42
CA SER A 501 -47.29 -34.48 -30.29
C SER A 501 -46.88 -35.13 -31.63
N TYR A 502 -47.66 -34.91 -32.68
CA TYR A 502 -47.52 -35.48 -34.03
C TYR A 502 -47.08 -34.47 -35.11
N LYS A 503 -46.72 -33.22 -34.75
CA LYS A 503 -46.10 -32.27 -35.68
C LYS A 503 -44.57 -32.36 -35.59
N GLU A 504 -43.92 -32.60 -36.72
CA GLU A 504 -42.46 -32.51 -36.85
C GLU A 504 -41.98 -31.09 -37.19
N GLU A 505 -42.89 -30.20 -37.56
CA GLU A 505 -42.63 -28.82 -38.00
C GLU A 505 -43.57 -27.83 -37.29
N LEU A 506 -43.03 -26.71 -36.80
CA LEU A 506 -43.74 -25.61 -36.16
C LEU A 506 -43.75 -24.37 -37.05
N THR A 507 -44.92 -23.88 -37.43
CA THR A 507 -45.04 -22.56 -38.08
C THR A 507 -44.92 -21.43 -37.04
N TRP A 508 -44.76 -20.18 -37.49
CA TRP A 508 -44.80 -19.01 -36.60
C TRP A 508 -46.07 -18.98 -35.73
N ASP A 509 -47.24 -19.31 -36.29
CA ASP A 509 -48.50 -19.31 -35.52
C ASP A 509 -48.56 -20.45 -34.50
N ASP A 510 -47.97 -21.62 -34.81
CA ASP A 510 -47.81 -22.71 -33.84
C ASP A 510 -46.86 -22.30 -32.70
N PHE A 511 -45.70 -21.73 -33.02
CA PHE A 511 -44.72 -21.22 -32.06
C PHE A 511 -45.31 -20.11 -31.18
N TYR A 512 -46.04 -19.16 -31.77
CA TYR A 512 -46.74 -18.11 -31.02
C TYR A 512 -47.85 -18.70 -30.13
N SER A 513 -48.52 -19.77 -30.56
CA SER A 513 -49.55 -20.45 -29.77
C SER A 513 -48.98 -21.13 -28.52
N LEU A 514 -47.80 -21.75 -28.59
CA LEU A 514 -47.08 -22.34 -27.44
C LEU A 514 -46.86 -21.34 -26.30
N PHE A 515 -46.66 -20.05 -26.60
CA PHE A 515 -46.41 -19.01 -25.59
C PHE A 515 -47.59 -18.06 -25.35
N LYS A 516 -48.75 -18.30 -26.00
CA LYS A 516 -49.92 -17.40 -26.01
C LYS A 516 -50.56 -17.22 -24.64
N ASP A 517 -50.69 -18.30 -23.86
CA ASP A 517 -51.32 -18.24 -22.53
C ASP A 517 -50.40 -17.56 -21.49
N HIS A 518 -49.10 -17.46 -21.78
CA HIS A 518 -48.10 -16.74 -20.97
C HIS A 518 -47.90 -15.28 -21.42
N LYS A 519 -48.76 -14.75 -22.32
CA LYS A 519 -48.69 -13.35 -22.81
C LYS A 519 -48.74 -12.30 -21.69
N SER A 520 -49.49 -12.56 -20.60
CA SER A 520 -49.55 -11.65 -19.43
C SER A 520 -48.24 -11.61 -18.62
N ILE A 521 -47.46 -12.70 -18.68
CA ILE A 521 -46.14 -12.84 -18.10
C ILE A 521 -45.14 -12.07 -18.96
N LEU A 522 -45.10 -12.36 -20.27
CA LEU A 522 -44.22 -11.69 -21.23
C LEU A 522 -44.47 -10.17 -21.30
N SER A 523 -45.72 -9.71 -21.18
CA SER A 523 -46.07 -8.28 -21.19
C SER A 523 -45.57 -7.50 -19.97
N LYS A 524 -45.33 -8.17 -18.83
CA LYS A 524 -44.72 -7.55 -17.63
C LYS A 524 -43.22 -7.28 -17.84
N THR A 525 -42.59 -7.93 -18.82
CA THR A 525 -41.15 -7.87 -19.11
C THR A 525 -40.70 -6.65 -19.91
N LYS A 526 -41.44 -5.53 -19.78
CA LYS A 526 -40.90 -4.22 -20.15
C LYS A 526 -39.89 -3.84 -19.07
N LEU A 527 -38.72 -3.35 -19.48
CA LEU A 527 -37.76 -2.75 -18.56
C LEU A 527 -38.40 -1.45 -18.03
N TYR A 528 -39.12 -1.53 -16.90
CA TYR A 528 -39.93 -0.46 -16.34
C TYR A 528 -39.04 0.68 -15.80
N LEU A 529 -38.47 1.47 -16.71
CA LEU A 529 -37.82 2.75 -16.50
C LEU A 529 -38.87 3.81 -16.11
N LYS A 530 -39.56 3.61 -14.98
CA LYS A 530 -40.57 4.56 -14.50
C LYS A 530 -39.89 5.80 -13.92
N GLY A 531 -39.53 6.71 -14.83
CA GLY A 531 -38.75 7.92 -14.56
C GLY A 531 -38.89 9.03 -15.61
N LEU A 532 -39.78 8.86 -16.59
CA LEU A 532 -40.23 9.89 -17.53
C LEU A 532 -41.74 10.09 -17.36
N GLU A 533 -42.19 11.32 -17.59
CA GLU A 533 -43.54 11.78 -17.27
C GLU A 533 -44.55 11.41 -18.36
N ASP A 534 -45.16 10.23 -18.25
CA ASP A 534 -46.49 10.04 -18.86
C ASP A 534 -47.51 10.79 -17.99
N SER A 535 -47.85 11.99 -18.46
CA SER A 535 -49.07 12.67 -18.02
C SER A 535 -50.29 11.90 -18.53
N GLU A 536 -51.35 11.89 -17.73
CA GLU A 536 -52.65 11.24 -18.01
C GLU A 536 -52.66 9.69 -17.97
N VAL A 537 -53.07 9.15 -16.82
CA VAL A 537 -54.32 8.36 -16.64
C VAL A 537 -54.43 7.86 -15.18
N ASN A 538 -55.49 8.30 -14.50
CA ASN A 538 -56.09 7.76 -13.27
C ASN A 538 -55.20 7.17 -12.15
N LYS A 539 -54.85 8.02 -11.17
CA LYS A 539 -54.56 7.57 -9.79
C LYS A 539 -55.83 7.00 -9.16
N LYS A 540 -55.80 5.74 -8.70
CA LYS A 540 -56.68 5.25 -7.63
C LYS A 540 -55.91 5.25 -6.31
N ASN A 541 -56.52 5.82 -5.27
CA ASN A 541 -55.92 5.91 -3.93
C ASN A 541 -55.84 4.53 -3.26
N ILE A 542 -54.72 4.25 -2.61
CA ILE A 542 -54.66 3.34 -1.46
C ILE A 542 -53.87 4.05 -0.37
N ASP A 543 -54.57 4.85 0.43
CA ASP A 543 -54.08 5.26 1.74
C ASP A 543 -54.23 4.08 2.70
N ASN A 544 -53.15 3.67 3.33
CA ASN A 544 -53.17 2.86 4.55
C ASN A 544 -51.92 3.17 5.40
N LYS A 545 -51.90 4.38 5.98
CA LYS A 545 -51.01 4.70 7.10
C LYS A 545 -51.52 4.01 8.35
N VAL A 546 -50.74 3.10 8.92
CA VAL A 546 -50.93 2.66 10.32
C VAL A 546 -49.98 3.44 11.22
N SER A 547 -50.54 4.03 12.27
CA SER A 547 -49.83 4.85 13.25
C SER A 547 -49.04 4.00 14.25
N PHE A 548 -47.91 4.55 14.72
CA PHE A 548 -47.18 3.98 15.86
C PHE A 548 -47.84 4.47 17.15
N ILE A 549 -48.35 3.54 17.98
CA ILE A 549 -48.73 3.82 19.36
C ILE A 549 -47.56 3.40 20.24
N ASP A 550 -46.90 4.38 20.83
CA ASP A 550 -45.90 4.18 21.87
C ASP A 550 -46.62 3.88 23.20
N ARG A 551 -46.25 2.78 23.87
CA ARG A 551 -46.86 2.34 25.13
C ARG A 551 -45.95 2.65 26.32
N SER A 552 -45.74 3.93 26.60
CA SER A 552 -45.40 4.38 27.96
C SER A 552 -46.70 4.56 28.76
N ALA A 553 -46.93 3.70 29.75
CA ALA A 553 -48.18 3.69 30.51
C ALA A 553 -48.22 4.75 31.63
N GLN A 554 -49.37 5.43 31.72
CA GLN A 554 -49.96 6.02 32.94
C GLN A 554 -49.20 7.14 33.67
N ARG A 555 -49.83 8.33 33.73
CA ARG A 555 -50.72 8.68 34.86
C ARG A 555 -51.68 9.84 34.54
N GLN A 556 -52.96 9.58 34.81
CA GLN A 556 -54.06 10.47 35.25
C GLN A 556 -54.32 11.84 34.56
N HIS A 557 -55.57 11.98 34.10
CA HIS A 557 -56.59 12.93 34.63
C HIS A 557 -56.06 14.13 35.48
N ASP A 558 -56.52 15.36 35.26
CA ASP A 558 -57.94 15.75 35.18
C ASP A 558 -58.32 16.95 34.29
N GLY A 559 -59.59 16.97 33.87
CA GLY A 559 -60.36 18.15 33.42
C GLY A 559 -60.04 18.76 32.03
N ASN A 560 -60.98 19.39 31.31
CA ASN A 560 -62.44 19.49 31.45
C ASN A 560 -63.02 20.12 30.15
N ILE A 561 -64.24 19.73 29.70
CA ILE A 561 -65.27 20.61 29.04
C ILE A 561 -64.87 21.37 27.73
N SER A 562 -65.61 21.42 26.59
CA SER A 562 -66.96 20.93 26.20
C SER A 562 -67.27 21.07 24.69
N GLN A 563 -68.04 20.10 24.16
CA GLN A 563 -69.22 20.20 23.27
C GLN A 563 -69.25 20.87 21.86
N ASN A 564 -70.06 20.21 21.00
CA ASN A 564 -70.88 20.68 19.85
C ASN A 564 -70.23 20.68 18.44
N LYS A 565 -70.91 20.29 17.34
CA LYS A 565 -72.25 19.65 17.13
C LYS A 565 -72.33 18.96 15.74
N HIS A 566 -73.43 18.20 15.54
CA HIS A 566 -74.03 17.56 14.34
C HIS A 566 -73.76 18.17 12.94
N GLY A 567 -73.98 17.50 11.79
CA GLY A 567 -74.51 16.14 11.47
C GLY A 567 -74.93 15.98 9.97
N ASN A 568 -75.57 14.84 9.62
CA ASN A 568 -76.35 14.51 8.40
C ASN A 568 -75.69 14.10 7.04
N THR A 569 -75.63 12.77 6.85
CA THR A 569 -76.13 11.93 5.72
C THR A 569 -76.77 12.52 4.44
N VAL A 570 -76.50 11.87 3.29
CA VAL A 570 -77.46 11.54 2.18
C VAL A 570 -77.10 10.18 1.54
N PHE A 571 -78.10 9.42 1.06
CA PHE A 571 -78.03 8.10 0.37
C PHE A 571 -78.36 8.21 -1.14
N THR A 572 -77.87 7.27 -1.96
CA THR A 572 -78.50 6.81 -3.24
C THR A 572 -78.16 5.33 -3.53
N ILE A 573 -79.00 4.64 -4.33
CA ILE A 573 -79.08 3.17 -4.47
C ILE A 573 -79.38 2.76 -5.96
N ASP A 574 -78.87 1.59 -6.39
CA ASP A 574 -79.29 0.72 -7.54
C ASP A 574 -79.11 1.18 -9.02
N PRO A 575 -79.21 0.28 -10.05
CA PRO A 575 -79.72 -1.13 -10.04
C PRO A 575 -78.88 -2.23 -10.76
N GLU A 576 -79.38 -3.48 -10.65
CA GLU A 576 -78.86 -4.74 -11.21
C GLU A 576 -79.16 -4.99 -12.73
N GLY A 577 -78.55 -6.05 -13.29
CA GLY A 577 -78.91 -6.63 -14.60
C GLY A 577 -78.52 -8.13 -14.73
N HIS A 578 -79.43 -8.97 -15.21
CA HIS A 578 -79.42 -10.45 -15.03
C HIS A 578 -79.11 -11.30 -16.30
N ASN A 579 -78.61 -12.54 -16.06
CA ASN A 579 -78.70 -13.79 -16.90
C ASN A 579 -77.76 -13.94 -18.14
N ILE A 580 -77.36 -15.11 -18.69
CA ILE A 580 -77.66 -16.57 -18.52
C ILE A 580 -76.34 -17.44 -18.44
N ARG A 581 -76.44 -18.66 -17.86
CA ARG A 581 -75.47 -19.80 -17.77
C ARG A 581 -74.72 -20.25 -19.06
N LYS A 582 -73.49 -20.78 -18.90
CA LYS A 582 -73.02 -22.03 -19.55
C LYS A 582 -71.87 -22.77 -18.82
N ARG A 583 -72.09 -24.09 -18.60
CA ARG A 583 -71.22 -25.23 -18.22
C ARG A 583 -70.03 -25.11 -17.23
N THR A 584 -70.05 -26.06 -16.30
CA THR A 584 -69.04 -26.43 -15.29
C THR A 584 -67.89 -27.28 -15.83
N GLY A 585 -66.70 -27.19 -15.22
CA GLY A 585 -65.64 -28.18 -15.40
C GLY A 585 -64.19 -27.67 -15.35
N LYS A 586 -63.70 -27.26 -14.17
CA LYS A 586 -62.25 -27.24 -13.84
C LYS A 586 -62.07 -27.48 -12.34
N MET A 587 -61.21 -28.44 -11.98
CA MET A 587 -60.82 -28.68 -10.59
C MET A 587 -60.04 -27.45 -10.08
N TYR A 588 -60.41 -26.93 -8.92
CA TYR A 588 -59.58 -25.98 -8.20
C TYR A 588 -58.49 -26.76 -7.45
N THR A 589 -57.33 -26.93 -8.08
CA THR A 589 -56.11 -27.30 -7.37
C THR A 589 -55.69 -26.09 -6.54
N ILE A 590 -56.02 -26.09 -5.25
CA ILE A 590 -55.57 -25.05 -4.32
C ILE A 590 -54.06 -25.26 -4.10
N GLN A 591 -53.23 -24.57 -4.87
CA GLN A 591 -51.82 -24.40 -4.52
C GLN A 591 -51.74 -23.49 -3.28
N PRO A 592 -51.02 -23.88 -2.22
CA PRO A 592 -50.77 -22.99 -1.10
C PRO A 592 -49.86 -21.85 -1.56
N LYS A 593 -50.31 -20.60 -1.38
CA LYS A 593 -49.43 -19.43 -1.58
C LYS A 593 -48.33 -19.44 -0.52
N GLN A 594 -47.08 -19.60 -0.93
CA GLN A 594 -45.95 -19.22 -0.10
C GLN A 594 -45.94 -17.67 0.09
N PRO A 595 -45.43 -17.14 1.21
CA PRO A 595 -45.35 -15.70 1.42
C PRO A 595 -44.19 -15.07 0.64
N ASP A 596 -44.50 -14.12 -0.25
CA ASP A 596 -43.50 -13.41 -1.07
C ASP A 596 -42.50 -12.61 -0.21
N LEU A 597 -41.22 -13.00 -0.26
CA LEU A 597 -40.13 -12.30 0.43
C LEU A 597 -39.77 -11.01 -0.32
N TYR A 598 -40.02 -9.82 0.28
CA TYR A 598 -39.78 -8.55 -0.41
C TYR A 598 -38.28 -8.19 -0.46
N THR A 599 -37.68 -8.45 -1.62
CA THR A 599 -36.22 -8.38 -1.84
C THR A 599 -35.72 -7.16 -2.61
N GLU A 600 -36.61 -6.31 -3.12
CA GLU A 600 -36.28 -5.17 -4.00
C GLU A 600 -35.20 -4.24 -3.42
N ALA A 601 -34.28 -3.83 -4.30
CA ALA A 601 -33.21 -2.88 -3.99
C ALA A 601 -33.56 -1.46 -4.45
N ARG A 602 -32.99 -0.44 -3.78
CA ARG A 602 -33.27 0.96 -4.10
C ARG A 602 -32.27 1.49 -5.14
N ARG A 603 -32.76 1.88 -6.32
CA ARG A 603 -31.97 2.64 -7.31
C ARG A 603 -31.59 4.02 -6.74
N GLU A 604 -30.29 4.28 -6.57
CA GLU A 604 -29.76 5.63 -6.32
C GLU A 604 -29.53 6.32 -7.67
N LYS A 605 -29.98 7.57 -7.83
CA LYS A 605 -29.67 8.38 -9.04
C LYS A 605 -28.20 8.81 -9.02
N PHE A 606 -27.58 8.91 -10.20
CA PHE A 606 -26.24 9.48 -10.33
C PHE A 606 -26.22 10.95 -9.88
N GLU A 607 -25.30 11.28 -8.97
CA GLU A 607 -25.15 12.61 -8.41
C GLU A 607 -24.26 13.46 -9.32
N THR A 608 -24.80 14.48 -9.99
CA THR A 608 -24.06 15.30 -10.98
C THR A 608 -23.02 16.24 -10.36
N SER A 609 -23.20 16.64 -9.08
CA SER A 609 -22.28 17.57 -8.42
C SER A 609 -20.93 16.94 -8.07
N LYS A 610 -19.84 17.40 -8.71
CA LYS A 610 -18.45 17.01 -8.41
C LYS A 610 -18.09 17.16 -6.93
N ILE A 611 -18.63 18.17 -6.25
CA ILE A 611 -18.39 18.41 -4.81
C ILE A 611 -19.05 17.30 -3.99
N ARG A 612 -20.32 16.99 -4.27
CA ARG A 612 -21.08 15.96 -3.54
C ARG A 612 -20.55 14.55 -3.83
N GLN A 613 -20.09 14.28 -5.06
CA GLN A 613 -19.33 13.07 -5.39
C GLN A 613 -18.04 12.95 -4.55
N LYS A 614 -17.20 13.99 -4.50
CA LYS A 614 -15.98 13.99 -3.68
C LYS A 614 -16.27 13.83 -2.19
N ALA A 615 -17.30 14.52 -1.67
CA ALA A 615 -17.73 14.38 -0.27
C ALA A 615 -18.22 12.95 0.05
N GLN A 616 -18.98 12.33 -0.86
CA GLN A 616 -19.44 10.95 -0.70
C GLN A 616 -18.30 9.92 -0.82
N GLN A 617 -17.33 10.16 -1.70
CA GLN A 617 -16.09 9.36 -1.79
C GLN A 617 -15.26 9.48 -0.52
N PHE A 618 -15.09 10.69 0.02
CA PHE A 618 -14.38 10.95 1.28
C PHE A 618 -15.11 10.31 2.47
N LYS A 619 -16.44 10.44 2.56
CA LYS A 619 -17.25 9.76 3.57
C LYS A 619 -17.04 8.24 3.50
N ARG A 620 -17.09 7.64 2.30
CA ARG A 620 -16.86 6.19 2.12
C ARG A 620 -15.43 5.78 2.46
N LEU A 621 -14.44 6.63 2.19
CA LEU A 621 -13.05 6.42 2.60
C LEU A 621 -12.93 6.39 4.13
N VAL A 622 -13.48 7.39 4.82
CA VAL A 622 -13.48 7.46 6.29
C VAL A 622 -14.26 6.30 6.90
N GLU A 623 -15.43 5.95 6.37
CA GLU A 623 -16.26 4.85 6.89
C GLU A 623 -15.55 3.48 6.78
N ASN A 624 -14.93 3.20 5.63
CA ASN A 624 -14.20 1.96 5.40
C ASN A 624 -12.88 1.88 6.22
N TYR A 625 -12.13 2.98 6.28
CA TYR A 625 -10.79 3.03 6.86
C TYR A 625 -10.72 3.68 8.26
N ARG A 626 -11.85 3.92 8.94
CA ARG A 626 -11.89 4.53 10.30
C ARG A 626 -10.94 3.86 11.29
N ARG A 627 -10.84 2.52 11.24
CA ARG A 627 -9.96 1.70 12.09
C ARG A 627 -8.50 2.03 11.83
N HIS A 628 -8.12 2.08 10.55
CA HIS A 628 -6.78 2.48 10.10
C HIS A 628 -6.47 3.92 10.54
N ILE A 629 -7.35 4.88 10.25
CA ILE A 629 -7.14 6.30 10.60
C ILE A 629 -6.88 6.48 12.09
N VAL A 630 -7.67 5.85 12.97
CA VAL A 630 -7.46 5.91 14.43
C VAL A 630 -6.12 5.29 14.84
N CYS A 631 -5.77 4.11 14.31
CA CYS A 631 -4.48 3.47 14.61
C CYS A 631 -3.29 4.32 14.13
N LEU A 632 -3.39 4.94 12.96
CA LEU A 632 -2.35 5.84 12.43
C LEU A 632 -2.22 7.11 13.27
N MET A 633 -3.33 7.74 13.67
CA MET A 633 -3.30 8.92 14.55
C MET A 633 -2.64 8.62 15.90
N ILE A 634 -2.92 7.46 16.51
CA ILE A 634 -2.28 7.05 17.77
C ILE A 634 -0.78 6.80 17.56
N PHE A 635 -0.41 6.01 16.55
CA PHE A 635 0.99 5.65 16.32
C PHE A 635 1.88 6.84 15.96
N PHE A 636 1.43 7.68 15.01
CA PHE A 636 2.15 8.90 14.64
C PHE A 636 2.04 9.98 15.72
N GLY A 637 0.95 10.02 16.50
CA GLY A 637 0.82 10.89 17.67
C GLY A 637 1.87 10.58 18.75
N ILE A 638 2.10 9.30 19.07
CA ILE A 638 3.18 8.87 19.98
C ILE A 638 4.54 9.25 19.39
N SER A 639 4.78 8.95 18.10
CA SER A 639 6.03 9.28 17.42
C SER A 639 6.34 10.78 17.42
N ALA A 640 5.33 11.63 17.21
CA ALA A 640 5.45 13.09 17.24
C ALA A 640 5.58 13.62 18.67
N GLY A 641 4.89 13.04 19.65
CA GLY A 641 5.04 13.35 21.06
C GLY A 641 6.47 13.10 21.57
N LEU A 642 7.07 11.95 21.20
CA LEU A 642 8.47 11.64 21.50
C LEU A 642 9.46 12.62 20.84
N PHE A 643 9.18 13.06 19.61
CA PHE A 643 9.97 14.11 18.95
C PHE A 643 9.87 15.42 19.73
N ALA A 644 8.64 15.87 19.99
CA ALA A 644 8.35 17.14 20.64
C ALA A 644 8.87 17.21 22.08
N GLU A 645 8.83 16.10 22.83
CA GLU A 645 9.36 16.01 24.18
C GLU A 645 10.88 16.15 24.22
N ARG A 646 11.60 15.50 23.30
CA ARG A 646 13.05 15.70 23.14
C ARG A 646 13.38 17.11 22.64
N ALA A 647 12.62 17.64 21.69
CA ALA A 647 12.82 18.99 21.17
C ALA A 647 12.60 20.05 22.27
N TYR A 648 11.55 19.91 23.07
CA TYR A 648 11.26 20.76 24.22
C TYR A 648 12.39 20.69 25.26
N TYR A 649 12.88 19.50 25.60
CA TYR A 649 13.99 19.32 26.52
C TYR A 649 15.24 20.11 26.08
N TYR A 650 15.68 19.96 24.84
CA TYR A 650 16.88 20.67 24.35
C TYR A 650 16.66 22.15 24.02
N ALA A 651 15.42 22.60 23.78
CA ALA A 651 15.10 24.00 23.50
C ALA A 651 14.89 24.84 24.77
N TYR A 652 14.26 24.28 25.81
CA TYR A 652 13.78 25.03 26.98
C TYR A 652 14.28 24.51 28.32
N ALA A 653 14.80 23.28 28.39
CA ALA A 653 15.42 22.70 29.59
C ALA A 653 16.84 22.16 29.26
N PRO A 654 17.71 22.99 28.66
CA PRO A 654 19.00 22.54 28.14
C PRO A 654 19.87 21.95 29.26
N PRO A 655 20.68 20.92 28.97
CA PRO A 655 21.61 20.38 29.96
C PRO A 655 22.67 21.42 30.31
N SER A 656 23.20 21.36 31.54
CA SER A 656 24.24 22.26 32.05
C SER A 656 25.60 22.16 31.35
N SER A 657 25.73 21.32 30.32
CA SER A 657 26.94 21.15 29.51
C SER A 657 27.11 22.18 28.38
N GLY A 658 26.17 23.11 28.19
CA GLY A 658 26.29 24.19 27.19
C GLY A 658 26.25 23.73 25.72
N ILE A 659 26.03 22.44 25.44
CA ILE A 659 26.00 21.87 24.08
C ILE A 659 25.01 22.59 23.13
N VAL A 660 23.95 23.17 23.71
CA VAL A 660 22.87 23.88 23.01
C VAL A 660 23.36 25.23 22.46
N ASP A 661 24.33 25.86 23.12
CA ASP A 661 24.95 27.12 22.68
C ASP A 661 25.85 26.90 21.45
N SER A 662 26.40 25.69 21.30
CA SER A 662 27.17 25.29 20.12
C SER A 662 26.30 24.80 18.96
N THR A 663 25.35 23.88 19.21
CA THR A 663 24.53 23.28 18.14
C THR A 663 23.05 23.15 18.52
N TYR A 664 22.31 24.26 18.47
CA TYR A 664 20.88 24.29 18.75
C TYR A 664 20.06 23.39 17.80
N ILE A 665 20.11 23.68 16.49
CA ILE A 665 19.23 23.03 15.49
C ILE A 665 19.65 21.56 15.24
N GLY A 666 20.95 21.30 15.10
CA GLY A 666 21.47 19.96 14.83
C GLY A 666 21.14 18.99 15.97
N LEU A 667 21.24 19.46 17.22
CA LEU A 667 20.90 18.66 18.40
C LEU A 667 19.38 18.40 18.52
N ILE A 668 18.54 19.43 18.36
CA ILE A 668 17.07 19.25 18.42
C ILE A 668 16.59 18.23 17.36
N ILE A 669 17.04 18.37 16.11
CA ILE A 669 16.66 17.46 15.02
C ILE A 669 17.18 16.05 15.29
N SER A 670 18.48 15.89 15.56
CA SER A 670 19.08 14.57 15.79
C SER A 670 18.46 13.84 16.99
N ARG A 671 18.19 14.53 18.10
CA ARG A 671 17.63 13.93 19.31
C ARG A 671 16.13 13.69 19.25
N GLY A 672 15.36 14.59 18.61
CA GLY A 672 13.94 14.39 18.34
C GLY A 672 13.71 13.17 17.44
N THR A 673 14.40 13.13 16.29
CA THR A 673 14.33 11.99 15.37
C THR A 673 14.79 10.68 16.02
N ALA A 674 15.88 10.67 16.79
CA ALA A 674 16.38 9.47 17.46
C ALA A 674 15.32 8.81 18.37
N ALA A 675 14.52 9.59 19.10
CA ALA A 675 13.45 9.06 19.96
C ALA A 675 12.30 8.45 19.13
N SER A 676 11.82 9.17 18.11
CA SER A 676 10.78 8.67 17.20
C SER A 676 11.21 7.39 16.47
N ILE A 677 12.45 7.35 15.97
CA ILE A 677 13.04 6.20 15.28
C ILE A 677 13.17 5.00 16.23
N SER A 678 13.62 5.23 17.48
CA SER A 678 13.74 4.18 18.50
C SER A 678 12.41 3.49 18.77
N PHE A 679 11.33 4.27 18.87
CA PHE A 679 9.96 3.75 18.96
C PHE A 679 9.55 3.02 17.67
N MET A 680 9.70 3.66 16.51
CA MET A 680 9.25 3.10 15.22
C MET A 680 9.90 1.76 14.90
N PHE A 681 11.23 1.65 14.95
CA PHE A 681 11.90 0.39 14.64
C PHE A 681 11.53 -0.70 15.66
N SER A 682 11.50 -0.38 16.95
CA SER A 682 11.11 -1.37 17.98
C SER A 682 9.70 -1.93 17.75
N TYR A 683 8.71 -1.06 17.58
CA TYR A 683 7.30 -1.47 17.42
C TYR A 683 6.98 -2.02 16.03
N MET A 684 7.84 -1.79 15.02
CA MET A 684 7.74 -2.43 13.70
C MET A 684 7.79 -3.96 13.79
N LEU A 685 8.47 -4.55 14.79
CA LEU A 685 8.48 -6.01 15.00
C LEU A 685 7.09 -6.59 15.29
N LEU A 686 6.22 -5.86 15.99
CA LEU A 686 4.87 -6.31 16.33
C LEU A 686 4.01 -6.54 15.08
N THR A 687 4.21 -5.74 14.03
CA THR A 687 3.52 -5.90 12.73
C THR A 687 3.83 -7.21 12.00
N MET A 688 4.87 -7.93 12.44
CA MET A 688 5.32 -9.20 11.86
C MET A 688 5.13 -10.41 12.78
N CYS A 689 4.46 -10.23 13.93
CA CYS A 689 4.09 -11.31 14.86
C CYS A 689 2.86 -12.05 14.32
N ARG A 690 3.08 -13.00 13.40
CA ARG A 690 2.01 -13.59 12.56
C ARG A 690 1.00 -14.42 13.34
N ASN A 691 1.41 -15.09 14.42
CA ASN A 691 0.53 -15.93 15.22
C ASN A 691 -0.27 -15.07 16.19
N LEU A 692 0.37 -14.08 16.84
CA LEU A 692 -0.31 -13.09 17.67
C LEU A 692 -1.36 -12.31 16.85
N ILE A 693 -1.00 -11.84 15.65
CA ILE A 693 -1.94 -11.18 14.74
C ILE A 693 -3.08 -12.13 14.34
N THR A 694 -2.81 -13.41 14.10
CA THR A 694 -3.85 -14.42 13.79
C THR A 694 -4.83 -14.58 14.96
N PHE A 695 -4.33 -14.72 16.18
CA PHE A 695 -5.15 -14.83 17.39
C PHE A 695 -5.99 -13.56 17.65
N LEU A 696 -5.37 -12.37 17.60
CA LEU A 696 -6.07 -11.11 17.87
C LEU A 696 -7.12 -10.75 16.80
N ARG A 697 -6.99 -11.26 15.57
CA ARG A 697 -7.93 -11.04 14.46
C ARG A 697 -9.33 -11.57 14.73
N GLU A 698 -9.46 -12.63 15.52
CA GLU A 698 -10.74 -13.27 15.87
C GLU A 698 -11.38 -12.61 17.11
N THR A 699 -10.58 -11.94 17.94
CA THR A 699 -11.07 -11.20 19.12
C THR A 699 -11.82 -9.91 18.76
N PHE A 700 -12.54 -9.36 19.74
CA PHE A 700 -13.20 -8.05 19.66
C PHE A 700 -12.27 -6.90 19.23
N LEU A 701 -10.95 -7.03 19.39
CA LEU A 701 -9.97 -6.01 19.02
C LEU A 701 -9.95 -5.73 17.51
N ASN A 702 -10.31 -6.69 16.65
CA ASN A 702 -10.40 -6.48 15.20
C ASN A 702 -11.47 -5.41 14.82
N ARG A 703 -12.45 -5.15 15.70
CA ARG A 703 -13.41 -4.04 15.55
C ARG A 703 -12.74 -2.66 15.61
N PHE A 704 -11.59 -2.55 16.26
CA PHE A 704 -10.84 -1.31 16.47
C PHE A 704 -9.53 -1.27 15.66
N ILE A 705 -8.77 -2.37 15.66
CA ILE A 705 -7.45 -2.50 15.03
C ILE A 705 -7.57 -3.35 13.75
N PRO A 706 -7.17 -2.87 12.57
CA PRO A 706 -7.31 -3.60 11.31
C PRO A 706 -6.13 -4.57 11.09
N PHE A 707 -6.16 -5.71 11.79
CA PHE A 707 -5.09 -6.71 11.77
C PHE A 707 -4.74 -7.26 10.36
N ASP A 708 -5.71 -7.33 9.45
CA ASP A 708 -5.49 -7.74 8.05
C ASP A 708 -4.48 -6.83 7.31
N SER A 709 -4.38 -5.55 7.70
CA SER A 709 -3.49 -4.56 7.07
C SER A 709 -2.12 -4.43 7.76
N ALA A 710 -1.77 -5.32 8.70
CA ALA A 710 -0.51 -5.22 9.45
C ALA A 710 0.74 -5.19 8.56
N VAL A 711 0.74 -5.93 7.45
CA VAL A 711 1.88 -5.96 6.50
C VAL A 711 1.98 -4.68 5.66
N ASP A 712 0.88 -3.99 5.41
CA ASP A 712 0.91 -2.67 4.75
C ASP A 712 1.31 -1.58 5.76
N PHE A 713 0.85 -1.70 7.01
CA PHE A 713 1.28 -0.83 8.11
C PHE A 713 2.79 -0.96 8.40
N HIS A 714 3.35 -2.17 8.34
CA HIS A 714 4.80 -2.41 8.40
C HIS A 714 5.57 -1.55 7.38
N ARG A 715 5.11 -1.53 6.11
CA ARG A 715 5.75 -0.73 5.05
C ARG A 715 5.62 0.76 5.32
N LEU A 716 4.49 1.20 5.86
CA LEU A 716 4.28 2.60 6.23
C LEU A 716 5.24 3.03 7.36
N ILE A 717 5.35 2.24 8.44
CA ILE A 717 6.32 2.50 9.53
C ILE A 717 7.74 2.55 8.95
N ALA A 718 8.12 1.58 8.12
CA ALA A 718 9.45 1.53 7.52
C ALA A 718 9.75 2.80 6.69
N MET A 719 8.83 3.24 5.82
CA MET A 719 9.03 4.45 5.01
C MET A 719 9.11 5.71 5.86
N SER A 720 8.31 5.85 6.91
CA SER A 720 8.40 6.99 7.85
C SER A 720 9.70 6.96 8.66
N ALA A 721 10.12 5.79 9.12
CA ALA A 721 11.37 5.63 9.87
C ALA A 721 12.60 5.95 9.00
N LEU A 722 12.58 5.61 7.71
CA LEU A 722 13.63 6.01 6.75
C LEU A 722 13.77 7.53 6.63
N VAL A 723 12.65 8.25 6.47
CA VAL A 723 12.65 9.72 6.37
C VAL A 723 13.22 10.34 7.65
N LEU A 724 12.80 9.85 8.82
CA LEU A 724 13.34 10.31 10.10
C LEU A 724 14.82 9.95 10.27
N ALA A 725 15.28 8.78 9.81
CA ALA A 725 16.68 8.36 9.89
C ALA A 725 17.61 9.20 8.98
N ILE A 726 17.10 9.66 7.83
CA ILE A 726 17.81 10.64 6.99
C ILE A 726 17.92 11.98 7.75
N LEU A 727 16.83 12.48 8.33
CA LEU A 727 16.84 13.72 9.13
C LEU A 727 17.74 13.61 10.38
N HIS A 728 17.77 12.46 11.03
CA HIS A 728 18.68 12.15 12.14
C HIS A 728 20.15 12.27 11.73
N SER A 729 20.49 11.66 10.59
CA SER A 729 21.84 11.67 10.02
C SER A 729 22.26 13.08 9.58
N LEU A 730 21.34 13.86 9.01
CA LEU A 730 21.57 15.28 8.66
C LEU A 730 21.75 16.16 9.91
N GLY A 731 20.99 15.92 10.98
CA GLY A 731 21.18 16.60 12.27
C GLY A 731 22.56 16.30 12.87
N HIS A 732 23.00 15.04 12.81
CA HIS A 732 24.35 14.66 13.23
C HIS A 732 25.45 15.18 12.30
N LEU A 733 25.21 15.31 10.99
CA LEU A 733 26.16 15.93 10.06
C LEU A 733 26.47 17.39 10.44
N VAL A 734 25.43 18.16 10.79
CA VAL A 734 25.58 19.54 11.30
C VAL A 734 26.33 19.55 12.64
N ASN A 735 26.01 18.63 13.55
CA ASN A 735 26.72 18.51 14.83
C ASN A 735 28.21 18.21 14.62
N VAL A 736 28.57 17.25 13.75
CA VAL A 736 29.97 16.89 13.47
C VAL A 736 30.73 18.07 12.87
N TYR A 737 30.14 18.80 11.93
CA TYR A 737 30.75 20.02 11.40
C TYR A 737 31.05 21.02 12.54
N ILE A 738 30.06 21.29 13.39
CA ILE A 738 30.22 22.22 14.53
C ILE A 738 31.31 21.73 15.50
N PHE A 739 31.34 20.44 15.84
CA PHE A 739 32.36 19.87 16.74
C PHE A 739 33.78 19.94 16.18
N THR A 740 33.96 20.10 14.86
CA THR A 740 35.28 20.31 14.22
C THR A 740 35.74 21.77 14.17
N ILE A 741 34.88 22.72 14.53
CA ILE A 741 35.16 24.18 14.46
C ILE A 741 35.05 24.91 15.81
N ILE A 742 34.72 24.20 16.89
CA ILE A 742 34.80 24.68 18.27
C ILE A 742 36.16 24.27 18.88
N PRO A 743 36.74 25.07 19.80
CA PRO A 743 38.02 24.75 20.42
C PRO A 743 37.92 23.55 21.39
N LEU A 744 39.06 22.93 21.69
CA LEU A 744 39.15 21.78 22.61
C LEU A 744 38.58 22.06 24.01
N SER A 745 38.72 23.29 24.51
CA SER A 745 38.16 23.73 25.81
C SER A 745 36.64 23.57 25.87
N VAL A 746 35.92 24.09 24.88
CA VAL A 746 34.46 23.95 24.74
C VAL A 746 34.07 22.49 24.53
N LEU A 747 34.85 21.75 23.72
CA LEU A 747 34.59 20.34 23.45
C LEU A 747 34.74 19.46 24.71
N SER A 748 35.69 19.80 25.59
CA SER A 748 35.89 19.17 26.91
C SER A 748 34.76 19.49 27.89
N CYS A 749 34.20 20.71 27.86
CA CYS A 749 32.99 21.04 28.63
C CYS A 749 31.75 20.26 28.16
N ILE A 750 31.61 20.03 26.84
CA ILE A 750 30.47 19.30 26.26
C ILE A 750 30.60 17.79 26.48
N PHE A 751 31.82 17.24 26.34
CA PHE A 751 32.11 15.80 26.40
C PHE A 751 33.30 15.48 27.35
N PRO A 752 33.16 15.74 28.67
CA PRO A 752 34.26 15.66 29.64
C PRO A 752 34.80 14.24 29.91
N THR A 753 34.12 13.21 29.40
CA THR A 753 34.56 11.81 29.47
C THR A 753 35.42 11.39 28.28
N ILE A 754 35.61 12.28 27.30
CA ILE A 754 36.28 11.99 26.02
C ILE A 754 37.43 12.96 25.80
N PHE A 755 37.19 14.26 26.05
CA PHE A 755 38.19 15.31 25.86
C PHE A 755 38.62 15.90 27.20
N ILE A 756 39.90 16.21 27.28
CA ILE A 756 40.55 16.90 28.38
C ILE A 756 41.24 18.11 27.75
N ASP A 757 41.03 19.29 28.31
CA ASP A 757 41.70 20.49 27.84
C ASP A 757 43.14 20.52 28.38
N ASP A 758 44.09 20.20 27.50
CA ASP A 758 45.53 20.18 27.77
C ASP A 758 46.25 21.44 27.28
N GLY A 759 45.52 22.43 26.74
CA GLY A 759 46.07 23.64 26.14
C GLY A 759 46.58 23.46 24.70
N SER A 760 46.36 22.32 24.04
CA SER A 760 46.66 22.14 22.62
C SER A 760 45.71 22.91 21.68
N GLU A 761 44.54 23.33 22.20
CA GLU A 761 43.44 24.06 21.54
C GLU A 761 42.77 23.40 20.32
N THR A 762 43.47 22.48 19.63
CA THR A 762 43.00 21.85 18.38
C THR A 762 41.93 20.80 18.62
N PRO A 763 40.73 20.91 18.01
CA PRO A 763 39.71 19.87 18.09
C PRO A 763 39.97 18.70 17.12
N GLU A 764 39.36 17.57 17.43
CA GLU A 764 39.37 16.38 16.56
C GLU A 764 38.69 16.63 15.22
N LYS A 765 39.21 15.97 14.18
CA LYS A 765 38.77 16.16 12.79
C LYS A 765 37.50 15.36 12.46
N TYR A 766 36.81 15.73 11.38
CA TYR A 766 35.52 15.14 11.00
C TYR A 766 35.58 13.61 10.81
N TYR A 767 36.70 13.07 10.33
CA TYR A 767 36.85 11.62 10.11
C TYR A 767 36.90 10.84 11.42
N TRP A 768 37.49 11.41 12.47
CA TRP A 768 37.48 10.84 13.82
C TRP A 768 36.03 10.66 14.30
N TRP A 769 35.23 11.72 14.19
CA TRP A 769 33.81 11.69 14.51
C TRP A 769 33.01 10.65 13.70
N PHE A 770 33.29 10.50 12.40
CA PHE A 770 32.56 9.55 11.54
C PHE A 770 33.00 8.09 11.65
N PHE A 771 34.28 7.82 11.90
CA PHE A 771 34.86 6.48 11.73
C PHE A 771 35.58 5.93 12.96
N GLU A 772 36.04 6.80 13.87
CA GLU A 772 36.77 6.39 15.08
C GLU A 772 35.88 6.41 16.33
N THR A 773 34.79 7.21 16.34
CA THR A 773 33.76 7.10 17.37
C THR A 773 32.79 5.95 17.13
N ILE A 774 32.35 5.29 18.21
CA ILE A 774 31.34 4.23 18.16
C ILE A 774 30.03 4.72 17.51
N PRO A 775 29.43 5.87 17.89
CA PRO A 775 28.20 6.35 17.27
C PRO A 775 28.37 6.68 15.78
N GLY A 776 29.52 7.24 15.38
CA GLY A 776 29.84 7.53 13.98
C GLY A 776 29.88 6.27 13.12
N MET A 777 30.80 5.35 13.44
CA MET A 777 31.03 4.15 12.65
C MET A 777 29.77 3.27 12.58
N THR A 778 29.08 3.08 13.71
CA THR A 778 27.79 2.35 13.71
C THR A 778 26.71 3.07 12.91
N GLY A 779 26.66 4.41 12.92
CA GLY A 779 25.73 5.20 12.11
C GLY A 779 25.97 5.01 10.61
N VAL A 780 27.24 5.04 10.16
CA VAL A 780 27.61 4.77 8.77
C VAL A 780 27.24 3.34 8.35
N LEU A 781 27.52 2.34 9.20
CA LEU A 781 27.15 0.95 8.95
C LEU A 781 25.63 0.74 8.92
N LEU A 782 24.88 1.43 9.80
CA LEU A 782 23.41 1.41 9.80
C LEU A 782 22.84 2.02 8.51
N LEU A 783 23.38 3.13 8.04
CA LEU A 783 23.00 3.73 6.76
C LEU A 783 23.26 2.77 5.58
N ALA A 784 24.40 2.08 5.57
CA ALA A 784 24.73 1.10 4.54
C ALA A 784 23.79 -0.13 4.56
N VAL A 785 23.55 -0.71 5.73
CA VAL A 785 22.60 -1.83 5.90
C VAL A 785 21.18 -1.41 5.51
N MET A 786 20.75 -0.22 5.92
CA MET A 786 19.44 0.34 5.58
C MET A 786 19.31 0.57 4.06
N ALA A 787 20.33 1.12 3.39
CA ALA A 787 20.34 1.30 1.94
C ALA A 787 20.20 -0.03 1.18
N VAL A 788 20.83 -1.12 1.65
CA VAL A 788 20.66 -2.47 1.09
C VAL A 788 19.26 -3.01 1.36
N MET A 789 18.79 -2.96 2.61
CA MET A 789 17.46 -3.47 2.99
C MET A 789 16.33 -2.78 2.22
N TYR A 790 16.33 -1.44 2.15
CA TYR A 790 15.21 -0.69 1.57
C TYR A 790 15.15 -0.85 0.05
N VAL A 791 16.28 -0.75 -0.66
CA VAL A 791 16.34 -0.92 -2.13
C VAL A 791 15.81 -2.30 -2.53
N PHE A 792 16.30 -3.38 -1.92
CA PHE A 792 15.86 -4.74 -2.26
C PHE A 792 14.43 -5.07 -1.76
N SER A 793 13.92 -4.36 -0.75
CA SER A 793 12.52 -4.47 -0.32
C SER A 793 11.52 -3.67 -1.15
N SER A 794 12.01 -2.76 -2.01
CA SER A 794 11.15 -1.98 -2.90
C SER A 794 10.28 -2.87 -3.80
N TYR A 795 9.10 -2.36 -4.17
CA TYR A 795 8.13 -3.09 -4.99
C TYR A 795 8.77 -3.68 -6.25
N HIS A 796 9.55 -2.88 -6.99
CA HIS A 796 10.21 -3.31 -8.22
C HIS A 796 11.14 -4.52 -8.02
N PHE A 797 12.13 -4.42 -7.13
CA PHE A 797 13.10 -5.50 -6.94
C PHE A 797 12.48 -6.75 -6.29
N ARG A 798 11.46 -6.58 -5.43
CA ARG A 798 10.66 -7.69 -4.89
C ARG A 798 9.88 -8.44 -5.98
N ARG A 799 9.40 -7.78 -7.05
CA ARG A 799 8.82 -8.46 -8.23
C ARG A 799 9.87 -9.26 -9.01
N VAL A 800 11.10 -8.74 -9.11
CA VAL A 800 12.17 -9.37 -9.91
C VAL A 800 12.76 -10.58 -9.21
N SER A 801 13.24 -10.44 -7.98
CA SER A 801 13.96 -11.52 -7.28
C SER A 801 13.62 -11.60 -5.80
N PHE A 802 12.55 -12.33 -5.53
CA PHE A 802 12.01 -12.54 -4.20
C PHE A 802 12.99 -13.21 -3.21
N ARG A 803 13.85 -14.13 -3.67
CA ARG A 803 14.92 -14.72 -2.84
C ARG A 803 15.89 -13.66 -2.31
N TRP A 804 16.29 -12.71 -3.16
CA TRP A 804 17.24 -11.67 -2.78
C TRP A 804 16.62 -10.69 -1.79
N PHE A 805 15.33 -10.35 -1.94
CA PHE A 805 14.56 -9.63 -0.94
C PHE A 805 14.68 -10.27 0.46
N TRP A 806 14.45 -11.58 0.62
CA TRP A 806 14.60 -12.22 1.94
C TRP A 806 16.03 -12.18 2.46
N ILE A 807 17.04 -12.48 1.63
CA ILE A 807 18.46 -12.47 2.03
C ILE A 807 18.85 -11.09 2.58
N THR A 808 18.52 -10.01 1.86
CA THR A 808 18.83 -8.66 2.33
C THR A 808 17.95 -8.23 3.50
N HIS A 809 16.68 -8.63 3.54
CA HIS A 809 15.79 -8.26 4.65
C HIS A 809 16.18 -8.95 5.96
N HIS A 810 16.78 -10.14 5.93
CA HIS A 810 17.37 -10.80 7.11
C HIS A 810 18.49 -10.01 7.80
N LEU A 811 19.09 -9.00 7.13
CA LEU A 811 20.01 -8.06 7.76
C LEU A 811 19.37 -7.25 8.90
N TYR A 812 18.04 -7.32 9.10
CA TYR A 812 17.38 -6.74 10.28
C TYR A 812 18.02 -7.19 11.62
N ILE A 813 18.60 -8.39 11.67
CA ILE A 813 19.29 -8.89 12.87
C ILE A 813 20.56 -8.07 13.14
N VAL A 814 21.40 -7.91 12.11
CA VAL A 814 22.62 -7.07 12.17
C VAL A 814 22.25 -5.61 12.46
N PHE A 815 21.17 -5.12 11.84
CA PHE A 815 20.63 -3.78 12.06
C PHE A 815 20.28 -3.52 13.52
N TYR A 816 19.54 -4.41 14.20
CA TYR A 816 19.22 -4.21 15.62
C TYR A 816 20.45 -4.32 16.54
N ILE A 817 21.40 -5.21 16.24
CA ILE A 817 22.68 -5.28 16.97
C ILE A 817 23.41 -3.95 16.85
N LEU A 818 23.54 -3.41 15.63
CA LEU A 818 24.18 -2.12 15.38
C LEU A 818 23.43 -0.96 16.05
N ILE A 819 22.09 -0.92 16.10
CA ILE A 819 21.36 0.13 16.82
C ILE A 819 21.63 0.09 18.34
N ILE A 820 21.70 -1.11 18.93
CA ILE A 820 22.00 -1.26 20.37
C ILE A 820 23.39 -0.68 20.68
N ILE A 821 24.39 -0.97 19.84
CA ILE A 821 25.77 -0.45 19.99
C ILE A 821 25.83 1.04 19.67
N HIS A 822 25.08 1.52 18.67
CA HIS A 822 25.07 2.93 18.25
C HIS A 822 24.71 3.89 19.39
N GLY A 823 23.77 3.50 20.26
CA GLY A 823 23.42 4.27 21.45
C GLY A 823 24.29 3.97 22.69
N SER A 824 25.05 2.88 22.72
CA SER A 824 25.63 2.36 23.98
C SER A 824 26.74 3.24 24.56
N PHE A 825 27.45 4.00 23.73
CA PHE A 825 28.54 4.87 24.15
C PHE A 825 28.07 6.11 24.95
N GLY A 826 26.76 6.39 24.98
CA GLY A 826 26.18 7.43 25.86
C GLY A 826 26.56 8.89 25.52
N LEU A 827 27.26 9.14 24.41
CA LEU A 827 27.91 10.40 24.01
C LEU A 827 27.17 11.69 24.38
N ILE A 828 25.85 11.75 24.11
CA ILE A 828 25.00 12.92 24.40
C ILE A 828 24.02 12.61 25.53
N GLN A 829 23.48 11.38 25.56
CA GLN A 829 22.46 10.91 26.50
C GLN A 829 22.61 9.41 26.68
N LEU A 830 22.28 8.91 27.88
CA LEU A 830 22.20 7.49 28.17
C LEU A 830 21.32 6.74 27.14
N PRO A 831 21.71 5.51 26.73
CA PRO A 831 20.95 4.74 25.75
C PRO A 831 19.52 4.49 26.23
N ARG A 832 18.53 4.80 25.39
CA ARG A 832 17.11 4.50 25.64
C ARG A 832 16.49 3.51 24.66
N PHE A 833 17.20 3.14 23.58
CA PHE A 833 16.67 2.24 22.56
C PHE A 833 16.21 0.90 23.14
N HIS A 834 17.02 0.31 24.04
CA HIS A 834 16.70 -0.98 24.67
C HIS A 834 15.37 -0.97 25.45
N LEU A 835 14.95 0.18 26.01
CA LEU A 835 13.67 0.33 26.71
C LEU A 835 12.48 0.19 25.77
N PHE A 836 12.57 0.77 24.56
CA PHE A 836 11.55 0.62 23.52
C PHE A 836 11.59 -0.78 22.89
N PHE A 837 12.78 -1.37 22.75
CA PHE A 837 13.03 -2.62 22.03
C PHE A 837 12.65 -3.87 22.82
N LEU A 838 12.85 -3.90 24.14
CA LEU A 838 12.75 -5.11 24.96
C LEU A 838 11.40 -5.83 24.81
N VAL A 839 10.28 -5.13 25.01
CA VAL A 839 8.94 -5.75 24.97
C VAL A 839 8.58 -6.24 23.55
N PRO A 840 8.69 -5.43 22.48
CA PRO A 840 8.48 -5.91 21.11
C PRO A 840 9.39 -7.08 20.70
N ALA A 841 10.66 -7.08 21.12
CA ALA A 841 11.61 -8.14 20.79
C ALA A 841 11.26 -9.47 21.47
N ILE A 842 10.82 -9.46 22.73
CA ILE A 842 10.34 -10.65 23.45
C ILE A 842 9.09 -11.22 22.75
N ILE A 843 8.11 -10.37 22.44
CA ILE A 843 6.86 -10.78 21.76
C ILE A 843 7.16 -11.39 20.38
N TYR A 844 8.02 -10.75 19.58
CA TYR A 844 8.43 -11.26 18.27
C TYR A 844 9.18 -12.60 18.37
N SER A 845 10.07 -12.74 19.36
CA SER A 845 10.82 -13.98 19.57
C SER A 845 9.89 -15.12 19.96
N GLY A 846 8.93 -14.90 20.85
CA GLY A 846 7.88 -15.86 21.21
C GLY A 846 7.02 -16.26 19.99
N ASP A 847 6.56 -15.30 19.19
CA ASP A 847 5.80 -15.56 17.96
C ASP A 847 6.59 -16.41 16.96
N LYS A 848 7.91 -16.18 16.85
CA LYS A 848 8.81 -16.98 16.01
C LYS A 848 9.03 -18.39 16.55
N LEU A 849 9.20 -18.58 17.85
CA LEU A 849 9.29 -19.91 18.46
C LEU A 849 8.01 -20.72 18.22
N ILE A 850 6.83 -20.12 18.39
CA ILE A 850 5.53 -20.75 18.07
C ILE A 850 5.41 -21.04 16.56
N SER A 851 5.98 -20.19 15.69
CA SER A 851 6.01 -20.43 14.24
C SER A 851 6.94 -21.58 13.83
N LEU A 852 7.97 -21.86 14.63
CA LEU A 852 8.95 -22.93 14.40
C LEU A 852 8.47 -24.27 14.98
N SER A 853 7.68 -24.25 16.06
CA SER A 853 7.14 -25.48 16.67
C SER A 853 6.05 -26.17 15.86
N ARG A 854 5.40 -25.47 14.92
CA ARG A 854 4.36 -26.05 14.06
C ARG A 854 4.93 -26.96 12.97
N LYS A 855 4.41 -28.19 12.91
CA LYS A 855 4.73 -29.18 11.87
C LYS A 855 4.09 -28.79 10.54
N LYS A 856 4.91 -28.25 9.63
CA LYS A 856 4.55 -27.98 8.23
C LYS A 856 4.46 -29.31 7.48
N ARG A 857 3.32 -29.63 6.87
CA ARG A 857 3.13 -30.85 6.09
C ARG A 857 3.46 -30.60 4.62
N GLN A 858 4.03 -31.59 3.93
CA GLN A 858 4.15 -31.59 2.48
C GLN A 858 2.94 -32.30 1.88
N ILE A 859 2.40 -31.77 0.78
CA ILE A 859 1.19 -32.24 0.09
C ILE A 859 1.40 -32.22 -1.42
N ASP A 860 0.77 -33.18 -2.09
CA ASP A 860 0.82 -33.35 -3.54
C ASP A 860 -0.45 -32.77 -4.19
N VAL A 861 -0.27 -32.11 -5.33
CA VAL A 861 -1.35 -31.46 -6.08
C VAL A 861 -1.96 -32.46 -7.06
N LEU A 862 -3.28 -32.57 -7.05
CA LEU A 862 -4.04 -33.56 -7.82
C LEU A 862 -4.54 -32.99 -9.15
N ASN A 863 -5.11 -31.77 -9.13
CA ASN A 863 -5.64 -31.10 -10.32
C ASN A 863 -5.40 -29.58 -10.23
N VAL A 864 -5.21 -28.95 -11.39
CA VAL A 864 -5.09 -27.49 -11.53
C VAL A 864 -5.89 -26.98 -12.70
N GLU A 865 -6.80 -26.04 -12.42
CA GLU A 865 -7.64 -25.38 -13.41
C GLU A 865 -7.32 -23.89 -13.47
N ALA A 866 -6.96 -23.42 -14.67
CA ALA A 866 -6.79 -22.01 -14.97
C ALA A 866 -8.15 -21.39 -15.32
N LEU A 867 -8.88 -20.95 -14.31
CA LEU A 867 -10.18 -20.30 -14.46
C LEU A 867 -10.05 -18.88 -15.10
N PRO A 868 -11.15 -18.34 -15.64
CA PRO A 868 -11.23 -16.96 -16.11
C PRO A 868 -10.83 -15.92 -15.05
N SER A 869 -10.66 -14.67 -15.50
CA SER A 869 -10.45 -13.50 -14.63
C SER A 869 -9.26 -13.61 -13.64
N ASP A 870 -8.22 -14.33 -14.06
CA ASP A 870 -6.97 -14.59 -13.34
C ASP A 870 -7.10 -15.41 -12.04
N VAL A 871 -8.08 -16.31 -11.98
CA VAL A 871 -8.27 -17.24 -10.84
C VAL A 871 -7.65 -18.60 -11.15
N THR A 872 -6.87 -19.15 -10.22
CA THR A 872 -6.28 -20.48 -10.33
C THR A 872 -6.92 -21.37 -9.28
N HIS A 873 -7.61 -22.42 -9.70
CA HIS A 873 -8.19 -23.43 -8.82
C HIS A 873 -7.16 -24.55 -8.65
N LEU A 874 -6.73 -24.78 -7.41
CA LEU A 874 -5.82 -25.86 -7.03
C LEU A 874 -6.59 -26.86 -6.18
N ASN A 875 -6.60 -28.13 -6.58
CA ASN A 875 -7.08 -29.23 -5.76
C ASN A 875 -5.92 -30.15 -5.38
N PHE A 876 -5.79 -30.46 -4.09
CA PHE A 876 -4.66 -31.22 -3.54
C PHE A 876 -5.10 -32.20 -2.44
N GLN A 877 -4.29 -33.22 -2.20
CA GLN A 877 -4.67 -34.32 -1.31
C GLN A 877 -4.77 -33.86 0.15
N ARG A 878 -5.87 -34.24 0.82
CA ARG A 878 -6.06 -34.00 2.25
C ARG A 878 -5.14 -34.92 3.06
N PRO A 879 -4.35 -34.40 4.02
CA PRO A 879 -3.62 -35.26 4.95
C PRO A 879 -4.56 -35.98 5.92
N ASN A 880 -4.28 -37.24 6.26
CA ASN A 880 -5.18 -38.11 7.05
C ASN A 880 -5.62 -37.51 8.41
N ASP A 881 -4.73 -36.81 9.11
CA ASP A 881 -5.03 -36.08 10.35
C ASP A 881 -5.05 -34.56 10.10
N PHE A 882 -5.87 -34.15 9.12
CA PHE A 882 -6.20 -32.76 8.80
C PHE A 882 -7.70 -32.53 8.91
N ASP A 883 -8.14 -32.16 10.12
CA ASP A 883 -9.51 -31.73 10.39
C ASP A 883 -9.60 -30.21 10.41
N TYR A 884 -10.62 -29.69 9.74
CA TYR A 884 -10.87 -28.26 9.63
C TYR A 884 -12.37 -27.96 9.62
N LYS A 885 -12.72 -26.71 9.91
CA LYS A 885 -14.09 -26.19 9.86
C LYS A 885 -14.28 -25.27 8.66
N SER A 886 -15.50 -25.23 8.16
CA SER A 886 -15.94 -24.42 7.03
C SER A 886 -15.59 -22.95 7.23
N GLY A 887 -14.95 -22.34 6.23
CA GLY A 887 -14.46 -20.96 6.27
C GLY A 887 -13.10 -20.75 6.96
N GLN A 888 -12.45 -21.80 7.48
CA GLN A 888 -11.04 -21.73 7.88
C GLN A 888 -10.12 -21.51 6.67
N TRP A 889 -8.88 -21.11 6.95
CA TRP A 889 -7.86 -20.80 5.96
C TRP A 889 -6.52 -21.45 6.33
N VAL A 890 -5.70 -21.68 5.32
CA VAL A 890 -4.39 -22.32 5.43
C VAL A 890 -3.31 -21.39 4.89
N ARG A 891 -2.06 -21.67 5.21
CA ARG A 891 -0.90 -21.07 4.55
C ARG A 891 -0.23 -22.12 3.68
N ILE A 892 0.04 -21.77 2.43
CA ILE A 892 0.79 -22.62 1.50
C ILE A 892 2.13 -21.99 1.13
N ALA A 893 3.13 -22.83 0.89
CA ALA A 893 4.40 -22.47 0.24
C ALA A 893 4.71 -23.46 -0.89
N CYS A 894 5.40 -23.01 -1.94
CA CYS A 894 5.85 -23.84 -3.07
C CYS A 894 7.36 -23.63 -3.24
N LEU A 895 8.17 -24.66 -3.00
CA LEU A 895 9.63 -24.54 -3.02
C LEU A 895 10.19 -24.36 -4.44
N ASP A 896 9.48 -24.85 -5.46
CA ASP A 896 9.86 -24.76 -6.87
C ASP A 896 9.83 -23.31 -7.41
N LEU A 897 9.12 -22.40 -6.73
CA LEU A 897 9.24 -20.94 -6.93
C LEU A 897 10.59 -20.37 -6.44
N GLY A 898 11.43 -21.18 -5.81
CA GLY A 898 12.70 -20.78 -5.20
C GLY A 898 12.54 -19.97 -3.91
N THR A 899 11.39 -20.10 -3.23
CA THR A 899 11.04 -19.32 -2.03
C THR A 899 10.34 -20.19 -0.96
N ASN A 900 10.72 -20.01 0.32
CA ASN A 900 10.04 -20.66 1.46
C ASN A 900 8.93 -19.75 2.02
N GLU A 901 8.08 -19.27 1.11
CA GLU A 901 7.09 -18.21 1.30
C GLU A 901 5.71 -18.79 1.66
N TYR A 902 5.25 -18.57 2.90
CA TYR A 902 3.91 -18.99 3.34
C TYR A 902 2.88 -17.87 3.13
N HIS A 903 1.94 -18.09 2.21
CA HIS A 903 0.84 -17.18 1.86
C HIS A 903 -0.52 -17.73 2.32
N PRO A 904 -1.40 -16.90 2.94
CA PRO A 904 -2.69 -17.35 3.46
C PRO A 904 -3.77 -17.40 2.37
N PHE A 905 -4.51 -18.51 2.30
CA PHE A 905 -5.68 -18.68 1.43
C PHE A 905 -6.80 -19.45 2.17
N THR A 906 -8.05 -19.04 1.95
CA THR A 906 -9.24 -19.70 2.51
C THR A 906 -9.52 -21.00 1.78
N LEU A 907 -9.80 -22.07 2.53
CA LEU A 907 -10.24 -23.35 1.98
C LEU A 907 -11.62 -23.18 1.35
N THR A 908 -11.75 -23.55 0.08
CA THR A 908 -13.03 -23.49 -0.66
C THR A 908 -13.79 -24.81 -0.64
N SER A 909 -13.11 -25.92 -0.35
CA SER A 909 -13.68 -27.26 -0.12
C SER A 909 -14.44 -27.32 1.21
N ALA A 910 -15.48 -28.14 1.28
CA ALA A 910 -16.18 -28.44 2.53
C ALA A 910 -15.43 -29.51 3.38
N PRO A 911 -15.55 -29.50 4.72
CA PRO A 911 -14.86 -30.45 5.61
C PRO A 911 -15.15 -31.94 5.39
N HIS A 912 -16.18 -32.27 4.60
CA HIS A 912 -16.53 -33.64 4.22
C HIS A 912 -15.88 -34.09 2.90
N GLU A 913 -15.14 -33.22 2.21
CA GLU A 913 -14.43 -33.57 0.98
C GLU A 913 -13.09 -34.27 1.32
N ASP A 914 -12.74 -35.29 0.52
CA ASP A 914 -11.47 -36.03 0.62
C ASP A 914 -10.27 -35.24 0.08
N THR A 915 -10.52 -34.12 -0.58
CA THR A 915 -9.51 -33.24 -1.18
C THR A 915 -9.68 -31.80 -0.69
N LEU A 916 -8.59 -31.04 -0.69
CA LEU A 916 -8.58 -29.65 -0.25
C LEU A 916 -8.45 -28.73 -1.48
N SER A 917 -9.38 -27.79 -1.63
CA SER A 917 -9.38 -26.84 -2.75
C SER A 917 -9.07 -25.41 -2.32
N LEU A 918 -8.37 -24.67 -3.20
CA LEU A 918 -8.06 -23.25 -3.06
C LEU A 918 -8.30 -22.49 -4.37
N HIS A 919 -8.97 -21.34 -4.27
CA HIS A 919 -9.17 -20.40 -5.37
C HIS A 919 -8.23 -19.18 -5.24
N ILE A 920 -7.14 -19.18 -6.00
CA ILE A 920 -6.03 -18.22 -5.88
C ILE A 920 -6.05 -17.19 -7.02
N ARG A 921 -6.22 -15.92 -6.67
CA ARG A 921 -6.20 -14.79 -7.62
C ARG A 921 -4.78 -14.30 -7.91
N ALA A 922 -4.43 -14.11 -9.18
CA ALA A 922 -3.11 -13.61 -9.60
C ALA A 922 -2.95 -12.08 -9.40
N VAL A 923 -3.00 -11.63 -8.15
CA VAL A 923 -2.88 -10.22 -7.74
C VAL A 923 -1.45 -9.74 -7.46
N GLY A 924 -0.45 -10.62 -7.46
CA GLY A 924 0.92 -10.24 -7.10
C GLY A 924 1.98 -11.27 -7.51
N PRO A 925 3.27 -10.95 -7.36
CA PRO A 925 4.36 -11.69 -8.01
C PRO A 925 4.44 -13.16 -7.63
N TRP A 926 4.03 -13.51 -6.40
CA TRP A 926 4.00 -14.90 -5.96
C TRP A 926 2.82 -15.66 -6.59
N THR A 927 1.60 -15.08 -6.60
CA THR A 927 0.43 -15.75 -7.18
C THR A 927 0.43 -15.77 -8.71
N THR A 928 0.98 -14.76 -9.38
CA THR A 928 1.19 -14.78 -10.83
C THR A 928 2.20 -15.86 -11.23
N ARG A 929 3.35 -15.95 -10.54
CA ARG A 929 4.32 -17.03 -10.80
C ARG A 929 3.79 -18.42 -10.44
N LEU A 930 2.94 -18.53 -9.42
CA LEU A 930 2.24 -19.77 -9.11
C LEU A 930 1.37 -20.20 -10.30
N ARG A 931 0.54 -19.29 -10.83
CA ARG A 931 -0.25 -19.53 -12.05
C ARG A 931 0.64 -19.93 -13.23
N GLU A 932 1.67 -19.15 -13.56
CA GLU A 932 2.64 -19.45 -14.63
C GLU A 932 3.28 -20.85 -14.47
N LEU A 933 3.68 -21.21 -13.25
CA LEU A 933 4.32 -22.50 -12.95
C LEU A 933 3.36 -23.66 -13.21
N TYR A 934 2.14 -23.62 -12.68
CA TYR A 934 1.20 -24.74 -12.87
C TYR A 934 0.53 -24.73 -14.26
N SER A 935 0.39 -23.58 -14.93
CA SER A 935 -0.11 -23.51 -16.31
C SER A 935 0.88 -24.04 -17.35
N SER A 936 2.18 -24.14 -17.03
CA SER A 936 3.21 -24.67 -17.93
C SER A 936 3.49 -26.17 -17.77
N HIS A 937 2.97 -26.81 -16.72
CA HIS A 937 3.13 -28.26 -16.52
C HIS A 937 1.96 -29.03 -17.17
N LYS A 938 2.24 -29.73 -18.29
CA LYS A 938 1.32 -30.73 -18.85
C LYS A 938 1.26 -31.95 -17.94
N VAL A 939 0.05 -32.45 -17.67
CA VAL A 939 -0.24 -33.62 -16.82
C VAL A 939 0.49 -34.89 -17.30
N ASP A 940 0.71 -35.01 -18.60
CA ASP A 940 1.11 -36.27 -19.24
C ASP A 940 2.62 -36.60 -19.16
N VAL A 941 3.46 -35.74 -18.57
CA VAL A 941 4.93 -35.91 -18.62
C VAL A 941 5.64 -35.79 -17.26
N ASN A 942 5.13 -35.00 -16.30
CA ASN A 942 5.75 -34.87 -14.97
C ASN A 942 4.70 -34.61 -13.88
N PRO A 943 4.90 -35.12 -12.65
CA PRO A 943 4.04 -34.80 -11.51
C PRO A 943 4.11 -33.31 -11.16
N TYR A 944 3.00 -32.77 -10.68
CA TYR A 944 2.91 -31.36 -10.30
C TYR A 944 3.89 -30.95 -9.18
N PRO A 945 4.34 -29.68 -9.15
CA PRO A 945 5.11 -29.10 -8.03
C PRO A 945 4.47 -29.37 -6.67
N LYS A 946 5.29 -29.64 -5.65
CA LYS A 946 4.80 -30.00 -4.31
C LYS A 946 4.55 -28.76 -3.45
N LEU A 947 3.46 -28.79 -2.68
CA LEU A 947 3.09 -27.70 -1.76
C LEU A 947 3.44 -28.06 -0.31
N TYR A 948 3.66 -27.02 0.51
CA TYR A 948 3.82 -27.13 1.96
C TYR A 948 2.69 -26.40 2.66
N LEU A 949 1.94 -27.12 3.49
CA LEU A 949 0.75 -26.68 4.21
C LEU A 949 1.08 -26.37 5.69
N ASP A 950 0.68 -25.19 6.17
CA ASP A 950 0.65 -24.77 7.58
C ASP A 950 -0.79 -24.33 7.90
N GLY A 951 -1.41 -24.92 8.93
CA GLY A 951 -2.82 -24.70 9.29
C GLY A 951 -3.52 -25.97 9.79
N PRO A 952 -4.86 -25.93 9.96
CA PRO A 952 -5.74 -24.81 9.64
C PRO A 952 -5.63 -23.63 10.62
N PHE A 953 -6.12 -22.46 10.18
CA PHE A 953 -6.25 -21.23 10.95
C PHE A 953 -7.67 -20.65 10.76
N GLY A 954 -8.18 -19.88 11.71
CA GLY A 954 -9.60 -19.50 11.76
C GLY A 954 -10.33 -20.24 12.89
N GLU A 955 -11.22 -19.60 13.62
CA GLU A 955 -12.08 -20.27 14.60
C GLU A 955 -13.17 -21.15 13.95
N GLY A 956 -13.51 -20.86 12.68
CA GLY A 956 -14.56 -21.55 11.93
C GLY A 956 -15.94 -21.20 12.47
N HIS A 957 -16.33 -19.92 12.33
CA HIS A 957 -17.56 -19.31 12.82
C HIS A 957 -18.83 -20.00 12.29
N GLN A 958 -19.21 -21.09 12.96
CA GLN A 958 -20.38 -21.92 12.68
C GLN A 958 -21.57 -21.59 13.60
N GLU A 959 -21.64 -20.36 14.14
CA GLU A 959 -22.75 -19.90 14.99
C GLU A 959 -24.10 -19.92 14.26
N TRP A 960 -24.10 -19.97 12.93
CA TRP A 960 -25.32 -20.13 12.12
C TRP A 960 -26.13 -21.39 12.46
N ASN A 961 -25.49 -22.46 12.95
CA ASN A 961 -26.19 -23.67 13.42
C ASN A 961 -26.78 -23.53 14.84
N LYS A 962 -26.63 -22.38 15.51
CA LYS A 962 -27.26 -22.10 16.82
C LYS A 962 -28.64 -21.42 16.69
N PHE A 963 -29.04 -21.05 15.48
CA PHE A 963 -30.27 -20.31 15.22
C PHE A 963 -31.16 -21.08 14.24
N GLU A 964 -32.48 -21.04 14.41
CA GLU A 964 -33.41 -21.67 13.45
C GLU A 964 -33.35 -21.03 12.07
N VAL A 965 -33.19 -19.71 12.02
CA VAL A 965 -33.05 -18.95 10.77
C VAL A 965 -31.76 -18.14 10.82
N SER A 966 -30.89 -18.32 9.81
CA SER A 966 -29.61 -17.60 9.71
C SER A 966 -29.53 -16.74 8.44
N VAL A 967 -28.97 -15.54 8.56
CA VAL A 967 -28.74 -14.62 7.43
C VAL A 967 -27.23 -14.42 7.24
N LEU A 968 -26.67 -15.07 6.22
CA LEU A 968 -25.25 -15.05 5.89
C LEU A 968 -24.98 -13.92 4.89
N VAL A 969 -24.18 -12.91 5.25
CA VAL A 969 -23.90 -11.77 4.36
C VAL A 969 -22.43 -11.75 3.90
N GLY A 970 -22.20 -12.10 2.64
CA GLY A 970 -20.87 -12.09 2.01
C GLY A 970 -20.58 -10.78 1.29
N GLY A 971 -19.48 -10.09 1.64
CA GLY A 971 -19.15 -8.78 1.08
C GLY A 971 -17.82 -8.76 0.30
N GLY A 972 -17.88 -8.52 -1.01
CA GLY A 972 -16.68 -8.41 -1.87
C GLY A 972 -15.72 -9.60 -1.71
N ILE A 973 -14.46 -9.35 -1.35
CA ILE A 973 -13.46 -10.44 -1.16
C ILE A 973 -13.77 -11.38 0.01
N GLY A 974 -14.59 -10.92 0.97
CA GLY A 974 -15.01 -11.69 2.13
C GLY A 974 -16.05 -12.76 1.81
N VAL A 975 -16.42 -12.95 0.54
CA VAL A 975 -17.34 -14.00 0.10
C VAL A 975 -16.69 -15.39 0.03
N THR A 976 -15.38 -15.47 -0.21
CA THR A 976 -14.63 -16.73 -0.41
C THR A 976 -14.87 -17.82 0.67
N PRO A 977 -14.94 -17.51 1.99
CA PRO A 977 -15.25 -18.51 3.02
C PRO A 977 -16.64 -19.14 2.89
N PHE A 978 -17.60 -18.42 2.30
CA PHE A 978 -18.97 -18.92 2.17
C PHE A 978 -19.09 -20.07 1.18
N ALA A 979 -18.19 -20.23 0.21
CA ALA A 979 -18.17 -21.41 -0.66
C ALA A 979 -18.11 -22.72 0.15
N SER A 980 -17.17 -22.79 1.11
CA SER A 980 -17.01 -23.93 2.02
C SER A 980 -18.18 -24.07 3.00
N ILE A 981 -18.71 -22.96 3.52
CA ILE A 981 -19.85 -22.96 4.46
C ILE A 981 -21.14 -23.45 3.79
N LEU A 982 -21.41 -23.02 2.55
CA LEU A 982 -22.63 -23.37 1.82
C LEU A 982 -22.66 -24.86 1.43
N LYS A 983 -21.52 -25.40 0.97
CA LYS A 983 -21.37 -26.84 0.70
C LYS A 983 -21.56 -27.69 1.97
N ASP A 984 -20.88 -27.34 3.06
CA ASP A 984 -21.00 -28.01 4.36
C ASP A 984 -22.42 -27.96 4.94
N LEU A 985 -23.14 -26.86 4.73
CA LEU A 985 -24.52 -26.67 5.16
C LEU A 985 -25.48 -27.62 4.43
N VAL A 986 -25.41 -27.70 3.10
CA VAL A 986 -26.28 -28.59 2.32
C VAL A 986 -25.93 -30.06 2.54
N PHE A 987 -24.64 -30.40 2.70
CA PHE A 987 -24.22 -31.75 3.05
C PHE A 987 -24.73 -32.22 4.42
N LYS A 988 -24.74 -31.35 5.44
CA LYS A 988 -25.33 -31.68 6.74
C LYS A 988 -26.84 -31.91 6.64
N SER A 989 -27.51 -31.19 5.72
CA SER A 989 -28.94 -31.30 5.41
C SER A 989 -29.26 -32.66 4.79
N SER A 990 -28.52 -33.07 3.76
CA SER A 990 -28.75 -34.34 3.06
C SER A 990 -28.46 -35.58 3.92
N ILE A 991 -27.52 -35.50 4.87
CA ILE A 991 -27.25 -36.57 5.85
C ILE A 991 -28.33 -36.68 6.95
N ASN A 992 -29.33 -35.79 6.94
CA ASN A 992 -30.45 -35.80 7.90
C ASN A 992 -29.96 -35.72 9.37
N SER A 993 -28.81 -35.06 9.56
CA SER A 993 -28.29 -34.74 10.89
C SER A 993 -29.23 -33.75 11.58
N GLN A 994 -29.32 -33.77 12.92
CA GLN A 994 -30.16 -32.81 13.66
C GLN A 994 -29.58 -31.39 13.58
N ILE A 995 -29.84 -30.72 12.46
CA ILE A 995 -29.53 -29.31 12.24
C ILE A 995 -30.64 -28.49 12.90
N HIS A 996 -30.26 -27.60 13.81
CA HIS A 996 -31.20 -26.69 14.45
C HIS A 996 -31.65 -25.57 13.48
N CYS A 997 -30.82 -25.27 12.48
CA CYS A 997 -31.12 -24.31 11.42
C CYS A 997 -32.08 -24.89 10.36
N LYS A 998 -33.28 -24.34 10.28
CA LYS A 998 -34.35 -24.72 9.34
C LYS A 998 -34.31 -23.91 8.03
N LYS A 999 -33.72 -22.70 8.04
CA LYS A 999 -33.60 -21.85 6.84
C LYS A 999 -32.38 -20.93 6.89
N VAL A 1000 -31.68 -20.81 5.76
CA VAL A 1000 -30.52 -19.92 5.61
C VAL A 1000 -30.64 -19.01 4.39
N TYR A 1001 -30.62 -17.70 4.63
CA TYR A 1001 -30.59 -16.68 3.59
C TYR A 1001 -29.16 -16.24 3.32
N PHE A 1002 -28.60 -16.58 2.16
CA PHE A 1002 -27.27 -16.13 1.75
C PHE A 1002 -27.36 -14.87 0.88
N ILE A 1003 -26.88 -13.75 1.40
CA ILE A 1003 -26.88 -12.44 0.76
C ILE A 1003 -25.46 -12.11 0.30
N TRP A 1004 -25.16 -12.30 -0.98
CA TRP A 1004 -23.87 -11.92 -1.56
C TRP A 1004 -23.93 -10.48 -2.08
N VAL A 1005 -23.17 -9.56 -1.50
CA VAL A 1005 -23.05 -8.17 -1.96
C VAL A 1005 -21.69 -7.96 -2.65
N THR A 1006 -21.69 -7.65 -3.94
CA THR A 1006 -20.48 -7.32 -4.69
C THR A 1006 -20.65 -6.09 -5.57
N ARG A 1007 -19.55 -5.43 -5.92
CA ARG A 1007 -19.57 -4.36 -6.91
C ARG A 1007 -19.75 -4.95 -8.32
N THR A 1008 -18.97 -5.97 -8.66
CA THR A 1008 -18.96 -6.67 -9.96
C THR A 1008 -18.73 -8.16 -9.68
N GLN A 1009 -19.23 -9.06 -10.52
CA GLN A 1009 -18.92 -10.50 -10.40
C GLN A 1009 -17.51 -10.86 -10.89
N HIS A 1010 -16.89 -9.98 -11.69
CA HIS A 1010 -15.52 -10.14 -12.20
C HIS A 1010 -14.51 -10.57 -11.11
N LYS A 1011 -13.79 -11.68 -11.36
CA LYS A 1011 -12.87 -12.41 -10.46
C LYS A 1011 -13.52 -13.29 -9.37
N PHE A 1012 -14.84 -13.47 -9.42
CA PHE A 1012 -15.64 -14.32 -8.52
C PHE A 1012 -16.69 -15.16 -9.29
N GLU A 1013 -16.49 -15.38 -10.59
CA GLU A 1013 -17.38 -16.13 -11.47
C GLU A 1013 -17.58 -17.57 -10.95
N TRP A 1014 -16.47 -18.21 -10.54
CA TRP A 1014 -16.41 -19.54 -9.93
C TRP A 1014 -17.30 -19.73 -8.70
N LEU A 1015 -17.66 -18.65 -8.00
CA LEU A 1015 -18.58 -18.75 -6.86
C LEU A 1015 -20.02 -19.00 -7.33
N THR A 1016 -20.40 -18.47 -8.50
CA THR A 1016 -21.72 -18.72 -9.09
C THR A 1016 -21.89 -20.20 -9.45
N ASP A 1017 -20.83 -20.84 -9.97
CA ASP A 1017 -20.82 -22.28 -10.23
C ASP A 1017 -20.98 -23.11 -8.95
N ILE A 1018 -20.32 -22.71 -7.87
CA ILE A 1018 -20.48 -23.36 -6.55
C ILE A 1018 -21.88 -23.13 -5.97
N ILE A 1019 -22.44 -21.93 -6.10
CA ILE A 1019 -23.81 -21.64 -5.66
C ILE A 1019 -24.80 -22.57 -6.38
N ARG A 1020 -24.66 -22.72 -7.71
CA ARG A 1020 -25.46 -23.66 -8.51
C ARG A 1020 -25.29 -25.10 -8.04
N GLU A 1021 -24.06 -25.56 -7.80
CA GLU A 1021 -23.77 -26.92 -7.29
C GLU A 1021 -24.45 -27.17 -5.93
N VAL A 1022 -24.48 -26.16 -5.05
CA VAL A 1022 -25.09 -26.24 -3.72
C VAL A 1022 -26.62 -26.24 -3.83
N GLU A 1023 -27.21 -25.38 -4.65
CA GLU A 1023 -28.67 -25.31 -4.85
C GLU A 1023 -29.22 -26.58 -5.51
N GLN A 1024 -28.50 -27.17 -6.47
CA GLN A 1024 -28.87 -28.45 -7.08
C GLN A 1024 -28.86 -29.64 -6.08
N LYS A 1025 -28.14 -29.52 -4.97
CA LYS A 1025 -28.03 -30.54 -3.91
C LYS A 1025 -28.96 -30.26 -2.71
N ASP A 1026 -29.67 -29.13 -2.69
CA ASP A 1026 -30.52 -28.72 -1.58
C ASP A 1026 -31.95 -29.24 -1.71
N GLU A 1027 -32.12 -30.54 -1.50
CA GLU A 1027 -33.42 -31.23 -1.57
C GLU A 1027 -34.44 -30.73 -0.52
N ASN A 1028 -33.95 -30.12 0.57
CA ASN A 1028 -34.76 -29.68 1.72
C ASN A 1028 -35.15 -28.19 1.67
N GLU A 1029 -34.78 -27.47 0.60
CA GLU A 1029 -34.96 -26.00 0.48
C GLU A 1029 -34.36 -25.23 1.68
N LEU A 1030 -33.25 -25.72 2.27
CA LEU A 1030 -32.62 -25.09 3.43
C LEU A 1030 -32.00 -23.73 3.09
N LEU A 1031 -31.47 -23.57 1.88
CA LEU A 1031 -30.77 -22.38 1.41
C LEU A 1031 -31.68 -21.48 0.57
N SER A 1032 -31.41 -20.17 0.60
CA SER A 1032 -32.00 -19.21 -0.33
C SER A 1032 -31.01 -18.11 -0.65
N VAL A 1033 -30.56 -18.05 -1.90
CA VAL A 1033 -29.47 -17.16 -2.34
C VAL A 1033 -30.02 -15.88 -2.96
N HIS A 1034 -29.47 -14.75 -2.50
CA HIS A 1034 -29.75 -13.41 -2.99
C HIS A 1034 -28.43 -12.69 -3.33
N ILE A 1035 -28.18 -12.50 -4.61
CA ILE A 1035 -26.98 -11.80 -5.09
C ILE A 1035 -27.34 -10.32 -5.29
N TYR A 1036 -26.50 -9.39 -4.83
CA TYR A 1036 -26.67 -7.94 -4.89
C TYR A 1036 -25.50 -7.28 -5.61
N ILE A 1037 -25.71 -6.84 -6.86
CA ILE A 1037 -24.70 -6.11 -7.65
C ILE A 1037 -24.83 -4.60 -7.40
N THR A 1038 -23.78 -3.98 -6.83
CA THR A 1038 -23.80 -2.56 -6.41
C THR A 1038 -22.97 -1.62 -7.30
N GLN A 1039 -22.65 -2.00 -8.53
CA GLN A 1039 -22.12 -1.06 -9.52
C GLN A 1039 -23.20 -0.02 -9.88
N LEU A 1040 -22.78 1.14 -10.35
CA LEU A 1040 -23.67 2.14 -10.93
C LEU A 1040 -24.01 1.74 -12.38
N ALA A 1041 -25.24 1.98 -12.83
CA ALA A 1041 -25.71 1.56 -14.16
C ALA A 1041 -24.84 2.17 -15.29
N GLU A 1042 -24.37 3.40 -15.11
CA GLU A 1042 -23.48 4.11 -16.04
C GLU A 1042 -22.06 3.51 -16.10
N LYS A 1043 -21.78 2.49 -15.30
CA LYS A 1043 -20.50 1.77 -15.22
C LYS A 1043 -20.68 0.25 -15.27
N PHE A 1044 -21.83 -0.26 -15.71
CA PHE A 1044 -21.98 -1.69 -15.95
C PHE A 1044 -21.05 -2.15 -17.08
N ASP A 1045 -20.38 -3.26 -16.82
CA ASP A 1045 -19.81 -4.17 -17.80
C ASP A 1045 -20.95 -4.88 -18.56
N PHE A 1046 -20.72 -5.23 -19.83
CA PHE A 1046 -21.79 -5.76 -20.70
C PHE A 1046 -22.48 -6.98 -20.10
N ARG A 1047 -21.71 -7.91 -19.51
CA ARG A 1047 -22.22 -9.06 -18.77
C ARG A 1047 -23.15 -8.68 -17.60
N THR A 1048 -22.84 -7.65 -16.81
CA THR A 1048 -23.74 -7.18 -15.74
C THR A 1048 -25.04 -6.65 -16.33
N THR A 1049 -25.00 -5.95 -17.47
CA THR A 1049 -26.21 -5.46 -18.13
C THR A 1049 -27.02 -6.57 -18.79
N MET A 1050 -26.36 -7.60 -19.32
CA MET A 1050 -27.02 -8.80 -19.83
C MET A 1050 -27.64 -9.63 -18.70
N LEU A 1051 -27.04 -9.67 -17.50
CA LEU A 1051 -27.64 -10.28 -16.30
C LEU A 1051 -28.82 -9.47 -15.72
N ASP A 1052 -28.79 -8.13 -15.81
CA ASP A 1052 -29.93 -7.24 -15.51
C ASP A 1052 -31.06 -7.51 -16.53
N TYR A 1053 -30.69 -7.59 -17.81
CA TYR A 1053 -31.62 -7.75 -18.91
C TYR A 1053 -32.25 -9.16 -19.00
N SER A 1054 -31.48 -10.24 -18.91
CA SER A 1054 -31.98 -11.62 -19.04
C SER A 1054 -33.04 -11.98 -17.99
N ARG A 1055 -33.01 -11.27 -16.84
CA ARG A 1055 -33.99 -11.40 -15.76
C ARG A 1055 -35.12 -10.37 -15.83
N ALA A 1056 -34.86 -9.14 -16.25
CA ALA A 1056 -35.91 -8.15 -16.47
C ALA A 1056 -36.75 -8.44 -17.73
N ALA A 1057 -36.22 -9.21 -18.69
CA ALA A 1057 -36.79 -9.43 -20.00
C ALA A 1057 -36.85 -10.90 -20.40
N SER A 1058 -38.08 -11.37 -20.66
CA SER A 1058 -38.46 -12.54 -21.45
C SER A 1058 -37.97 -13.94 -21.07
N TRP A 1059 -36.73 -14.14 -20.63
CA TRP A 1059 -36.03 -15.42 -20.78
C TRP A 1059 -36.19 -16.38 -19.61
N ASP A 1060 -35.98 -15.92 -18.36
CA ASP A 1060 -36.38 -16.68 -17.17
C ASP A 1060 -37.90 -16.97 -17.20
N LEU A 1061 -38.71 -16.08 -17.81
CA LEU A 1061 -40.18 -16.20 -17.88
C LEU A 1061 -40.70 -17.05 -19.06
N LEU A 1062 -39.90 -17.20 -20.13
CA LEU A 1062 -40.11 -18.24 -21.15
C LEU A 1062 -39.94 -19.62 -20.51
N TRP A 1063 -39.12 -19.73 -19.46
CA TRP A 1063 -38.98 -20.93 -18.64
C TRP A 1063 -39.90 -20.98 -17.41
N ASP A 1064 -40.41 -19.86 -16.88
CA ASP A 1064 -41.49 -19.89 -15.87
C ASP A 1064 -42.79 -20.49 -16.44
N SER A 1065 -43.00 -20.32 -17.75
CA SER A 1065 -43.99 -21.07 -18.54
C SER A 1065 -43.83 -22.60 -18.39
N LEU A 1066 -42.58 -23.09 -18.41
CA LEU A 1066 -42.22 -24.49 -18.17
C LEU A 1066 -42.06 -24.85 -16.68
N SER A 1067 -41.97 -23.86 -15.78
CA SER A 1067 -41.67 -24.07 -14.35
C SER A 1067 -42.78 -24.75 -13.55
N CYS A 1068 -43.96 -24.96 -14.15
CA CYS A 1068 -44.95 -25.90 -13.64
C CYS A 1068 -44.37 -27.29 -13.33
N PHE A 1069 -43.21 -27.65 -13.91
CA PHE A 1069 -42.54 -28.93 -13.70
C PHE A 1069 -41.23 -28.90 -12.88
N ILE A 1070 -40.58 -27.75 -12.62
CA ILE A 1070 -39.26 -27.72 -11.93
C ILE A 1070 -39.15 -26.55 -10.93
N ARG A 1071 -38.70 -26.86 -9.70
CA ARG A 1071 -38.63 -25.92 -8.57
C ARG A 1071 -37.45 -24.93 -8.66
N HIS A 1072 -37.80 -23.64 -8.72
CA HIS A 1072 -37.19 -22.46 -8.08
C HIS A 1072 -35.68 -22.17 -8.22
N SER A 1073 -35.38 -20.92 -8.59
CA SER A 1073 -34.04 -20.41 -8.93
C SER A 1073 -33.56 -19.30 -7.97
N PRO A 1074 -32.25 -19.07 -7.80
CA PRO A 1074 -31.71 -17.97 -6.98
C PRO A 1074 -32.19 -16.60 -7.46
N SER A 1075 -32.49 -15.66 -6.57
CA SER A 1075 -32.94 -14.31 -6.97
C SER A 1075 -31.79 -13.28 -6.96
N LEU A 1076 -31.40 -12.84 -8.16
CA LEU A 1076 -30.43 -11.77 -8.37
C LEU A 1076 -31.15 -10.42 -8.25
N HIS A 1077 -30.64 -9.56 -7.38
CA HIS A 1077 -31.08 -8.19 -7.18
C HIS A 1077 -29.94 -7.27 -7.60
N ILE A 1078 -30.24 -6.18 -8.28
CA ILE A 1078 -29.24 -5.18 -8.66
C ILE A 1078 -29.54 -3.90 -7.88
N PHE A 1079 -28.51 -3.13 -7.55
CA PHE A 1079 -28.52 -1.92 -6.72
C PHE A 1079 -28.50 -2.14 -5.19
N LYS A 1080 -28.40 -1.02 -4.48
CA LYS A 1080 -27.92 -0.91 -3.11
C LYS A 1080 -29.06 -1.08 -2.09
N ARG A 1081 -28.79 -1.82 -1.02
CA ARG A 1081 -29.81 -2.17 -0.02
C ARG A 1081 -29.77 -1.28 1.22
N ASN A 1082 -30.96 -0.98 1.74
CA ASN A 1082 -31.14 -0.49 3.11
C ASN A 1082 -31.56 -1.70 3.97
N LEU A 1083 -30.61 -2.44 4.55
CA LEU A 1083 -30.92 -3.65 5.34
C LEU A 1083 -31.83 -3.38 6.55
N LYS A 1084 -31.90 -2.14 7.03
CA LYS A 1084 -32.37 -1.79 8.38
C LYS A 1084 -33.87 -1.91 8.67
N THR A 1085 -34.77 -2.03 7.69
CA THR A 1085 -36.22 -1.83 7.94
C THR A 1085 -37.21 -2.82 7.34
N HIS A 1086 -36.87 -3.63 6.33
CA HIS A 1086 -37.86 -4.47 5.62
C HIS A 1086 -37.54 -5.97 5.62
N LEU A 1087 -36.37 -6.43 5.16
CA LEU A 1087 -36.08 -7.86 5.11
C LEU A 1087 -36.12 -8.51 6.52
N PHE A 1088 -35.37 -7.97 7.49
CA PHE A 1088 -35.41 -8.48 8.86
C PHE A 1088 -36.80 -8.37 9.52
N ARG A 1089 -37.62 -7.40 9.08
CA ARG A 1089 -38.98 -7.21 9.59
C ARG A 1089 -39.98 -8.20 8.99
N GLN A 1090 -39.74 -8.70 7.78
CA GLN A 1090 -40.54 -9.77 7.16
C GLN A 1090 -40.07 -11.17 7.55
N ALA A 1091 -38.77 -11.40 7.72
CA ALA A 1091 -38.27 -12.65 8.32
C ALA A 1091 -38.92 -12.88 9.70
N TYR A 1092 -39.05 -11.82 10.50
CA TYR A 1092 -39.77 -11.83 11.77
C TYR A 1092 -41.29 -12.07 11.67
N ASN A 1093 -41.91 -11.73 10.53
CA ASN A 1093 -43.34 -11.99 10.29
C ASN A 1093 -43.59 -13.41 9.77
N LEU A 1094 -42.64 -13.98 9.02
CA LEU A 1094 -42.72 -15.35 8.49
C LEU A 1094 -42.73 -16.41 9.60
N ASP A 1095 -42.03 -16.17 10.72
CA ASP A 1095 -42.09 -17.05 11.92
C ASP A 1095 -43.46 -17.01 12.62
N LEU A 1096 -44.29 -15.98 12.41
CA LEU A 1096 -45.59 -15.84 13.08
C LEU A 1096 -46.74 -16.54 12.35
N ASP A 1097 -46.57 -16.88 11.07
CA ASP A 1097 -47.60 -17.52 10.23
C ASP A 1097 -47.45 -19.06 10.14
N THR A 1098 -46.49 -19.68 10.85
CA THR A 1098 -46.47 -21.14 11.00
C THR A 1098 -47.60 -21.57 11.94
N PRO A 1099 -48.54 -22.43 11.51
CA PRO A 1099 -49.62 -22.88 12.38
C PRO A 1099 -49.03 -23.76 13.49
N THR A 1100 -49.19 -23.33 14.74
CA THR A 1100 -48.87 -24.12 15.92
C THR A 1100 -49.82 -25.32 16.00
N SER A 1101 -49.43 -26.43 15.37
CA SER A 1101 -50.08 -27.72 15.61
C SER A 1101 -49.84 -28.10 17.07
N SER A 1102 -50.91 -28.13 17.84
CA SER A 1102 -50.92 -28.52 19.24
C SER A 1102 -50.34 -29.92 19.46
N TYR A 1103 -49.25 -30.00 20.23
CA TYR A 1103 -48.99 -31.03 21.25
C TYR A 1103 -48.02 -30.51 22.30
#